data_AF-A0AAD6S2B1-F1
#
_entry.id   AF-A0AAD6S2B1-F1
#
_cell.length_a   1.000
_cell.length_b   1.000
_cell.length_c   1.000
_cell.angle_alpha   90.00
_cell.angle_beta   90.00
_cell.angle_gamma   90.00
#
_symmetry.space_group_name_H-M   'P 1'
#
loop_
_entity.id
_entity.type
_entity.pdbx_description
1 polymer ?
#
loop_
_entity_poly.entity_id
_entity_poly.type
_entity_poly.pdbx_seq_one_letter_code
_entity_poly.pdbx_strand_id
1 'polypeptide(L)'
;MHSSLRLSNLQHLPERSKRVALGVCHAHPTALDLTRYAALCLKNRSHAHLLDFLPVHFVLVDPARIPTPDELDPLSSAAKIAIQAAMLAIEALFDTKIPSPLRSDLWPRVFAWVQFLQTFRELLSDLKLDLAFEEDLCVGFVTFSRNICEDLAVVEGLVATPGFQVVATRGWACTLRQTDSRKRAYGLGELVSILGRGPTFAEEMLEGAEGSIDNLADLLIYQLRCISVSADGTLSADNIWFLYCSLSIISEFVRLIDPADADNPGNMDIRVLRTFHSVYLALLARGLLECTTTSACALGQTIPSSGDHLGCIETCISVMVAAFQKQAGYRLIPDAIKNGLLRAILALSKQEVTNETSDLIVKLLVDILGPATVYCSVLMELRTAVRNGLDTTSISRARLYEAWKTFSATLNGRLEILIAFESTRHLSQRACDNIEVGRILLVLPLELTPRKCTVISGKRGLRRCSGCNQLLYCSPECQRIDWEREHRDTCASYRSQRINVDVLGYTSRDRAFITFLVHHDYQAAQLRISVEIVDCLVAKPDGGYCTYFNYTQCAVELPTTPLSPGIGDNRFNELTLSDAVQRASHSAGRMVVHVAFLREGRRDRAWIIPLRKATGEVHTALTRIAAGSISTAHIQREVGHLLRAKRGIVEIHQVLSISLLTGLRSSKDPSPKGKGTVS
;
A
#
# COMPACT_ATOMS: atom_id res chain seq x y z
N MET A 1 9.98 -13.78 45.87
CA MET A 1 11.42 -13.92 46.17
C MET A 1 11.79 -15.38 46.38
N HIS A 2 12.37 -15.97 45.35
CA HIS A 2 12.94 -17.30 45.32
C HIS A 2 14.07 -17.46 46.34
N SER A 3 14.21 -18.65 46.92
CA SER A 3 15.22 -18.95 47.94
C SER A 3 16.65 -18.72 47.45
N SER A 4 16.94 -19.03 46.18
CA SER A 4 18.24 -18.81 45.53
C SER A 4 18.70 -17.36 45.48
N LEU A 5 17.81 -16.37 45.62
CA LEU A 5 18.15 -14.94 45.60
C LEU A 5 18.48 -14.39 47.01
N ARG A 6 18.43 -15.22 48.05
CA ARG A 6 18.75 -14.81 49.43
C ARG A 6 20.25 -14.67 49.62
N LEU A 7 20.68 -13.62 50.32
CA LEU A 7 22.09 -13.38 50.67
C LEU A 7 22.72 -14.54 51.47
N SER A 8 21.92 -15.36 52.17
CA SER A 8 22.40 -16.57 52.84
C SER A 8 23.11 -17.55 51.90
N ASN A 9 22.79 -17.54 50.61
CA ASN A 9 23.43 -18.43 49.63
C ASN A 9 24.87 -18.03 49.30
N LEU A 10 25.30 -16.82 49.69
CA LEU A 10 26.70 -16.40 49.56
C LEU A 10 27.64 -17.15 50.50
N GLN A 11 27.11 -17.95 51.44
CA GLN A 11 27.92 -18.78 52.34
C GLN A 11 28.75 -19.85 51.61
N HIS A 12 28.35 -20.24 50.40
CA HIS A 12 29.07 -21.22 49.59
C HIS A 12 30.26 -20.64 48.81
N LEU A 13 30.37 -19.31 48.73
CA LEU A 13 31.47 -18.65 48.05
C LEU A 13 32.78 -18.76 48.85
N PRO A 14 33.95 -18.80 48.17
CA PRO A 14 35.24 -18.67 48.85
C PRO A 14 35.28 -17.41 49.73
N GLU A 15 35.86 -17.51 50.93
CA GLU A 15 35.79 -16.45 51.96
C GLU A 15 36.23 -15.06 51.46
N ARG A 16 37.19 -15.01 50.52
CA ARG A 16 37.60 -13.74 49.88
C ARG A 16 36.49 -13.16 48.99
N SER A 17 35.88 -13.98 48.15
CA SER A 17 34.77 -13.58 47.26
C SER A 17 33.53 -13.21 48.06
N LYS A 18 33.20 -13.99 49.09
CA LYS A 18 32.10 -13.74 50.03
C LYS A 18 32.23 -12.38 50.72
N ARG A 19 33.42 -12.04 51.25
CA ARG A 19 33.64 -10.73 51.89
C ARG A 19 33.45 -9.57 50.93
N VAL A 20 33.91 -9.69 49.69
CA VAL A 20 33.71 -8.66 48.65
C VAL A 20 32.23 -8.54 48.27
N ALA A 21 31.55 -9.67 48.08
CA ALA A 21 30.12 -9.74 47.77
C ALA A 21 29.24 -9.14 48.88
N LEU A 22 29.52 -9.46 50.15
CA LEU A 22 28.82 -8.87 51.29
C LEU A 22 29.12 -7.38 51.44
N GLY A 23 30.36 -6.96 51.15
CA GLY A 23 30.79 -5.57 51.18
C GLY A 23 29.91 -4.66 50.31
N VAL A 24 29.62 -5.09 49.08
CA VAL A 24 28.78 -4.31 48.17
C VAL A 24 27.28 -4.36 48.52
N CYS A 25 26.84 -5.38 49.27
CA CYS A 25 25.44 -5.53 49.72
C CYS A 25 25.07 -4.66 50.91
N HIS A 26 26.02 -3.99 51.57
CA HIS A 26 25.72 -3.05 52.67
C HIS A 26 24.79 -1.92 52.22
N ALA A 27 24.18 -1.22 53.18
CA ALA A 27 23.30 -0.08 52.91
C ALA A 27 24.03 1.08 52.23
N HIS A 28 25.32 1.25 52.53
CA HIS A 28 26.18 2.32 51.99
C HIS A 28 27.51 1.71 51.50
N PRO A 29 27.53 1.01 50.36
CA PRO A 29 28.77 0.45 49.84
C PRO A 29 29.75 1.57 49.46
N THR A 30 31.05 1.35 49.59
CA THR A 30 32.05 2.34 49.17
C THR A 30 32.42 2.14 47.70
N ALA A 31 33.00 3.17 47.06
CA ALA A 31 33.55 3.04 45.70
C ALA A 31 34.63 1.94 45.62
N LEU A 32 35.36 1.68 46.71
CA LEU A 32 36.34 0.60 46.79
C LEU A 32 35.68 -0.78 46.80
N ASP A 33 34.53 -0.93 47.47
CA ASP A 33 33.76 -2.17 47.48
C ASP A 33 33.26 -2.49 46.07
N LEU A 34 32.73 -1.48 45.37
CA LEU A 34 32.32 -1.61 43.96
C LEU A 34 33.47 -1.99 43.05
N THR A 35 34.64 -1.34 43.19
CA THR A 35 35.83 -1.66 42.39
C THR A 35 36.29 -3.09 42.61
N ARG A 36 36.30 -3.55 43.87
CA ARG A 36 36.67 -4.94 44.21
C ARG A 36 35.66 -5.93 43.67
N TYR A 37 34.37 -5.60 43.74
CA TYR A 37 33.30 -6.44 43.22
C TYR A 37 33.33 -6.52 41.70
N ALA A 38 33.55 -5.40 41.00
CA ALA A 38 33.73 -5.37 39.55
C ALA A 38 34.90 -6.25 39.10
N ALA A 39 36.05 -6.14 39.77
CA ALA A 39 37.20 -7.01 39.51
C ALA A 39 36.88 -8.50 39.78
N LEU A 40 36.03 -8.79 40.76
CA LEU A 40 35.56 -10.14 41.05
C LEU A 40 34.63 -10.68 39.94
N CYS A 41 33.68 -9.88 39.44
CA CYS A 41 32.81 -10.24 38.32
C CYS A 41 33.64 -10.48 37.04
N LEU A 42 34.58 -9.59 36.73
CA LEU A 42 35.50 -9.72 35.58
C LEU A 42 36.30 -11.04 35.64
N LYS A 43 36.81 -11.40 36.83
CA LYS A 43 37.55 -12.65 37.03
C LYS A 43 36.67 -13.90 36.84
N ASN A 44 35.37 -13.78 37.07
CA ASN A 44 34.41 -14.88 37.05
C ASN A 44 33.40 -14.77 35.89
N ARG A 45 33.80 -14.21 34.75
CA ARG A 45 32.95 -14.04 33.56
C ARG A 45 32.40 -15.34 32.96
N SER A 46 32.78 -16.52 33.44
CA SER A 46 32.10 -17.76 33.03
C SER A 46 30.65 -17.76 33.54
N HIS A 47 29.70 -18.04 32.65
CA HIS A 47 28.26 -18.05 32.94
C HIS A 47 27.89 -18.81 34.22
N ALA A 48 28.59 -19.92 34.51
CA ALA A 48 28.33 -20.73 35.69
C ALA A 48 28.65 -20.00 37.01
N HIS A 49 29.70 -19.19 37.06
CA HIS A 49 30.10 -18.52 38.31
C HIS A 49 29.28 -17.26 38.59
N LEU A 50 28.74 -16.60 37.56
CA LEU A 50 27.86 -15.44 37.76
C LEU A 50 26.54 -15.80 38.48
N LEU A 51 26.09 -17.06 38.36
CA LEU A 51 24.92 -17.56 39.07
C LEU A 51 25.09 -17.53 40.60
N ASP A 52 26.31 -17.79 41.10
CA ASP A 52 26.60 -17.76 42.54
C ASP A 52 26.52 -16.34 43.13
N PHE A 53 26.56 -15.32 42.26
CA PHE A 53 26.46 -13.91 42.63
C PHE A 53 25.06 -13.30 42.41
N LEU A 54 24.08 -14.08 41.95
CA LEU A 54 22.70 -13.57 41.78
C LEU A 54 22.09 -12.92 43.04
N PRO A 55 22.32 -13.42 44.27
CA PRO A 55 21.85 -12.72 45.48
C PRO A 55 22.41 -11.30 45.60
N VAL A 56 23.67 -11.09 45.20
CA VAL A 56 24.29 -9.76 45.21
C VAL A 56 23.61 -8.88 44.17
N HIS A 57 23.54 -9.34 42.91
CA HIS A 57 22.93 -8.57 41.83
C HIS A 57 21.48 -8.18 42.17
N PHE A 58 20.69 -9.10 42.74
CA PHE A 58 19.30 -8.86 43.16
C PHE A 58 19.16 -7.74 44.20
N VAL A 59 20.12 -7.62 45.13
CA VAL A 59 20.16 -6.54 46.14
C VAL A 59 20.64 -5.22 45.53
N LEU A 60 21.60 -5.27 44.61
CA LEU A 60 22.12 -4.06 43.97
C LEU A 60 21.10 -3.40 43.03
N VAL A 61 20.23 -4.19 42.39
CA VAL A 61 19.14 -3.67 41.56
C VAL A 61 17.82 -3.47 42.33
N ASP A 62 17.85 -3.36 43.66
CA ASP A 62 16.62 -3.06 44.41
C ASP A 62 16.05 -1.69 44.00
N PRO A 63 14.77 -1.59 43.58
CA PRO A 63 14.15 -0.31 43.23
C PRO A 63 14.17 0.72 44.37
N ALA A 64 14.23 0.27 45.64
CA ALA A 64 14.35 1.18 46.78
C ALA A 64 15.70 1.92 46.85
N ARG A 65 16.68 1.52 46.02
CA ARG A 65 17.99 2.18 45.89
C ARG A 65 18.05 3.18 44.73
N ILE A 66 16.97 3.30 43.94
CA ILE A 66 16.90 4.28 42.84
C ILE A 66 16.91 5.69 43.44
N PRO A 67 17.85 6.56 43.04
CA PRO A 67 17.88 7.94 43.51
C PRO A 67 16.61 8.69 43.11
N THR A 68 16.15 9.56 44.01
CA THR A 68 15.08 10.52 43.73
C THR A 68 15.58 11.63 42.80
N PRO A 69 14.68 12.32 42.06
CA PRO A 69 15.09 13.43 41.20
C PRO A 69 15.89 14.52 41.93
N ASP A 70 15.57 14.81 43.19
CA ASP A 70 16.27 15.81 44.01
C ASP A 70 17.73 15.40 44.34
N GLU A 71 18.03 14.10 44.31
CA GLU A 71 19.39 13.59 44.54
C GLU A 71 20.26 13.62 43.27
N LEU A 72 19.69 14.00 42.13
CA LEU A 72 20.39 14.09 40.84
C LEU A 72 20.93 15.48 40.53
N ASP A 73 20.44 16.53 41.19
CA ASP A 73 20.86 17.92 40.94
C ASP A 73 21.12 18.70 42.26
N PRO A 74 22.36 18.75 42.77
CA PRO A 74 23.55 18.11 42.23
C PRO A 74 23.61 16.62 42.58
N LEU A 75 24.20 15.83 41.68
CA LEU A 75 24.29 14.38 41.86
C LEU A 75 25.04 14.00 43.15
N SER A 76 24.32 13.46 44.13
CA SER A 76 24.88 13.13 45.43
C SER A 76 25.90 11.98 45.33
N SER A 77 26.88 11.95 46.25
CA SER A 77 27.87 10.85 46.28
C SER A 77 27.20 9.48 46.51
N ALA A 78 26.10 9.45 47.28
CA ALA A 78 25.33 8.23 47.52
C ALA A 78 24.59 7.78 46.25
N ALA A 79 23.94 8.71 45.54
CA ALA A 79 23.26 8.44 44.26
C ALA A 79 24.25 7.91 43.21
N LYS A 80 25.43 8.53 43.10
CA LYS A 80 26.50 8.07 42.21
C LYS A 80 26.93 6.64 42.50
N ILE A 81 27.15 6.29 43.77
CA ILE A 81 27.51 4.92 44.18
C ILE A 81 26.36 3.94 43.87
N ALA A 82 25.12 4.31 44.15
CA ALA A 82 23.95 3.46 43.88
C ALA A 82 23.79 3.16 42.39
N ILE A 83 23.93 4.18 41.54
CA ILE A 83 23.89 4.05 40.07
C ILE A 83 25.01 3.13 39.59
N GLN A 84 26.25 3.35 40.04
CA GLN A 84 27.38 2.49 39.68
C GLN A 84 27.19 1.03 40.12
N ALA A 85 26.60 0.82 41.30
CA ALA A 85 26.29 -0.51 41.81
C ALA A 85 25.22 -1.22 40.96
N ALA A 86 24.15 -0.51 40.62
CA ALA A 86 23.07 -1.04 39.78
C ALA A 86 23.58 -1.36 38.38
N MET A 87 24.34 -0.44 37.75
CA MET A 87 24.94 -0.66 36.42
C MET A 87 25.81 -1.92 36.38
N LEU A 88 26.70 -2.09 37.37
CA LEU A 88 27.56 -3.26 37.47
C LEU A 88 26.75 -4.56 37.59
N ALA A 89 25.67 -4.53 38.38
CA ALA A 89 24.78 -5.68 38.51
C ALA A 89 23.99 -5.95 37.23
N ILE A 90 23.51 -4.91 36.55
CA ILE A 90 22.76 -5.01 35.29
C ILE A 90 23.63 -5.61 34.18
N GLU A 91 24.86 -5.11 34.00
CA GLU A 91 25.82 -5.65 33.02
C GLU A 91 26.07 -7.14 33.29
N ALA A 92 26.30 -7.52 34.54
CA ALA A 92 26.49 -8.93 34.90
C ALA A 92 25.24 -9.79 34.65
N LEU A 93 24.04 -9.25 34.90
CA LEU A 93 22.77 -9.94 34.65
C LEU A 93 22.49 -10.11 33.16
N PHE A 94 22.89 -9.16 32.31
CA PHE A 94 22.73 -9.24 30.85
C PHE A 94 23.55 -10.40 30.25
N ASP A 95 24.73 -10.66 30.82
CA ASP A 95 25.61 -11.78 30.44
C ASP A 95 25.27 -13.12 31.12
N THR A 96 24.28 -13.15 32.03
CA THR A 96 23.95 -14.36 32.81
C THR A 96 22.73 -15.09 32.23
N LYS A 97 22.85 -16.41 32.03
CA LYS A 97 21.69 -17.26 31.69
C LYS A 97 20.84 -17.52 32.94
N ILE A 98 19.83 -16.68 33.15
CA ILE A 98 19.00 -16.71 34.36
C ILE A 98 18.04 -17.93 34.33
N PRO A 99 18.04 -18.79 35.36
CA PRO A 99 17.06 -19.87 35.51
C PRO A 99 15.63 -19.35 35.53
N SER A 100 14.72 -20.04 34.81
CA SER A 100 13.30 -19.63 34.66
C SER A 100 12.61 -19.21 35.98
N PRO A 101 12.73 -19.95 37.10
CA PRO A 101 12.06 -19.58 38.36
C PRO A 101 12.51 -18.25 38.99
N LEU A 102 13.66 -17.70 38.56
CA LEU A 102 14.21 -16.46 39.10
C LEU A 102 13.82 -15.22 38.28
N ARG A 103 13.34 -15.42 37.04
CA ARG A 103 13.11 -14.34 36.06
C ARG A 103 12.03 -13.38 36.51
N SER A 104 10.93 -13.89 37.05
CA SER A 104 9.81 -13.08 37.54
C SER A 104 10.17 -12.21 38.75
N ASP A 105 11.10 -12.64 39.60
CA ASP A 105 11.60 -11.86 40.73
C ASP A 105 12.62 -10.79 40.29
N LEU A 106 13.46 -11.10 39.28
CA LEU A 106 14.50 -10.20 38.78
C LEU A 106 13.97 -9.12 37.83
N TRP A 107 12.98 -9.45 36.99
CA TRP A 107 12.49 -8.55 35.94
C TRP A 107 12.06 -7.17 36.48
N PRO A 108 11.13 -7.05 37.46
CA PRO A 108 10.64 -5.74 37.88
C PRO A 108 11.75 -4.86 38.46
N ARG A 109 12.77 -5.48 39.04
CA ARG A 109 13.92 -4.81 39.65
C ARG A 109 14.87 -4.26 38.60
N VAL A 110 15.28 -5.10 37.65
CA VAL A 110 16.16 -4.69 36.54
C VAL A 110 15.47 -3.65 35.68
N PHE A 111 14.20 -3.86 35.34
CA PHE A 111 13.45 -2.95 34.48
C PHE A 111 13.30 -1.56 35.10
N ALA A 112 12.98 -1.46 36.40
CA ALA A 112 12.88 -0.16 37.09
C ALA A 112 14.19 0.66 36.98
N TRP A 113 15.34 0.00 37.13
CA TRP A 113 16.63 0.66 36.94
C TRP A 113 16.92 1.04 35.49
N VAL A 114 16.60 0.17 34.52
CA VAL A 114 16.77 0.50 33.10
C VAL A 114 15.90 1.69 32.70
N GLN A 115 14.65 1.73 33.16
CA GLN A 115 13.75 2.85 32.94
C GLN A 115 14.27 4.14 33.58
N PHE A 116 14.79 4.07 34.82
CA PHE A 116 15.43 5.20 35.48
C PHE A 116 16.63 5.72 34.68
N LEU A 117 17.57 4.84 34.31
CA LEU A 117 18.77 5.21 33.54
C LEU A 117 18.42 5.84 32.20
N GLN A 118 17.37 5.35 31.52
CA GLN A 118 16.88 5.91 30.26
C GLN A 118 16.19 7.26 30.44
N THR A 119 15.42 7.45 31.52
CA THR A 119 14.67 8.68 31.79
C THR A 119 15.61 9.83 32.15
N PHE A 120 16.63 9.56 32.97
CA PHE A 120 17.53 10.59 33.49
C PHE A 120 18.87 10.68 32.74
N ARG A 121 18.98 10.06 31.55
CA ARG A 121 20.25 9.95 30.79
C ARG A 121 20.99 11.28 30.60
N GLU A 122 20.27 12.38 30.36
CA GLU A 122 20.85 13.70 30.11
C GLU A 122 21.55 14.24 31.36
N LEU A 123 20.93 14.03 32.54
CA LEU A 123 21.48 14.40 33.85
C LEU A 123 22.62 13.47 34.29
N LEU A 124 22.65 12.24 33.79
CA LEU A 124 23.71 11.27 34.10
C LEU A 124 24.96 11.45 33.22
N SER A 125 24.95 12.34 32.24
CA SER A 125 26.11 12.61 31.37
C SER A 125 27.36 13.05 32.17
N ASP A 126 27.17 13.74 33.29
CA ASP A 126 28.23 14.16 34.23
C ASP A 126 28.97 13.00 34.91
N LEU A 127 28.38 11.81 34.93
CA LEU A 127 29.06 10.61 35.43
C LEU A 127 30.15 10.10 34.48
N LYS A 128 30.39 10.77 33.35
CA LYS A 128 31.25 10.30 32.25
C LYS A 128 30.84 8.92 31.76
N LEU A 129 29.53 8.64 31.79
CA LEU A 129 28.98 7.51 31.08
C LEU A 129 29.08 7.87 29.60
N ASP A 130 30.00 7.22 28.90
CA ASP A 130 30.24 7.43 27.47
C ASP A 130 28.94 7.18 26.66
N LEU A 131 28.82 7.73 25.45
CA LEU A 131 27.73 7.38 24.53
C LEU A 131 27.66 5.86 24.28
N ALA A 132 28.81 5.19 24.35
CA ALA A 132 28.89 3.73 24.34
C ALA A 132 28.03 3.07 25.42
N PHE A 133 27.86 3.72 26.58
CA PHE A 133 27.03 3.20 27.66
C PHE A 133 25.54 3.12 27.28
N GLU A 134 24.99 4.11 26.58
CA GLU A 134 23.59 4.05 26.17
C GLU A 134 23.37 2.89 25.20
N GLU A 135 24.26 2.74 24.21
CA GLU A 135 24.21 1.63 23.27
C GLU A 135 24.37 0.28 23.97
N ASP A 136 25.32 0.15 24.89
CA ASP A 136 25.58 -1.09 25.65
C ASP A 136 24.42 -1.44 26.58
N LEU A 137 23.85 -0.45 27.29
CA LEU A 137 22.67 -0.64 28.14
C LEU A 137 21.48 -1.10 27.31
N CYS A 138 21.24 -0.45 26.18
CA CYS A 138 20.17 -0.78 25.23
C CYS A 138 20.33 -2.20 24.67
N VAL A 139 21.49 -2.53 24.12
CA VAL A 139 21.78 -3.84 23.49
C VAL A 139 21.81 -4.95 24.53
N GLY A 140 22.40 -4.67 25.69
CA GLY A 140 22.38 -5.58 26.83
C GLY A 140 20.96 -5.84 27.32
N PHE A 141 20.11 -4.80 27.38
CA PHE A 141 18.71 -4.95 27.76
C PHE A 141 17.91 -5.78 26.77
N VAL A 142 18.15 -5.62 25.45
CA VAL A 142 17.56 -6.49 24.43
C VAL A 142 17.95 -7.95 24.68
N THR A 143 19.23 -8.21 24.93
CA THR A 143 19.76 -9.55 25.19
C THR A 143 19.17 -10.15 26.46
N PHE A 144 19.06 -9.36 27.52
CA PHE A 144 18.46 -9.77 28.80
C PHE A 144 16.98 -10.06 28.67
N SER A 145 16.23 -9.18 28.01
CA SER A 145 14.80 -9.37 27.75
C SER A 145 14.59 -10.68 27.01
N ARG A 146 15.39 -10.96 25.98
CA ARG A 146 15.39 -12.25 25.26
C ARG A 146 15.58 -13.44 26.19
N ASN A 147 16.62 -13.43 27.01
CA ASN A 147 16.91 -14.52 27.95
C ASN A 147 15.77 -14.73 28.96
N ILE A 148 14.99 -13.68 29.25
CA ILE A 148 13.82 -13.77 30.12
C ILE A 148 12.60 -14.35 29.39
N CYS A 149 12.45 -14.08 28.09
CA CYS A 149 11.28 -14.40 27.27
C CYS A 149 11.09 -15.86 26.85
N GLU A 150 11.97 -16.79 27.22
CA GLU A 150 11.76 -18.21 26.87
C GLU A 150 10.49 -18.81 27.52
N ASP A 151 9.85 -18.11 28.47
CA ASP A 151 8.60 -18.49 29.14
C ASP A 151 7.45 -17.56 28.74
N LEU A 152 6.41 -18.11 28.12
CA LEU A 152 5.26 -17.36 27.60
C LEU A 152 4.54 -16.55 28.69
N ALA A 153 4.43 -17.09 29.92
CA ALA A 153 3.78 -16.39 31.02
C ALA A 153 4.56 -15.14 31.44
N VAL A 154 5.89 -15.18 31.28
CA VAL A 154 6.73 -14.02 31.55
C VAL A 154 6.55 -12.97 30.47
N VAL A 155 6.49 -13.36 29.19
CA VAL A 155 6.29 -12.45 28.06
C VAL A 155 5.06 -11.56 28.23
N GLU A 156 3.93 -12.11 28.68
CA GLU A 156 2.72 -11.32 28.96
C GLU A 156 2.96 -10.25 30.03
N GLY A 157 3.69 -10.60 31.09
CA GLY A 157 4.10 -9.66 32.13
C GLY A 157 5.05 -8.58 31.63
N LEU A 158 5.99 -8.91 30.73
CA LEU A 158 6.91 -7.93 30.13
C LEU A 158 6.15 -6.93 29.27
N VAL A 159 5.30 -7.41 28.38
CA VAL A 159 4.49 -6.59 27.46
C VAL A 159 3.54 -5.68 28.24
N ALA A 160 3.00 -6.16 29.37
CA ALA A 160 2.15 -5.37 30.25
C ALA A 160 2.92 -4.36 31.12
N THR A 161 4.26 -4.41 31.15
CA THR A 161 5.08 -3.50 31.95
C THR A 161 5.15 -2.14 31.24
N PRO A 162 4.63 -1.04 31.83
CA PRO A 162 4.62 0.27 31.18
C PRO A 162 6.03 0.77 30.85
N GLY A 163 6.21 1.26 29.62
CA GLY A 163 7.50 1.76 29.14
C GLY A 163 8.43 0.67 28.60
N PHE A 164 8.06 -0.61 28.68
CA PHE A 164 8.87 -1.70 28.13
C PHE A 164 9.09 -1.51 26.63
N GLN A 165 8.02 -1.18 25.88
CA GLN A 165 8.10 -1.01 24.43
C GLN A 165 8.94 0.23 24.06
N VAL A 166 8.97 1.27 24.92
CA VAL A 166 9.85 2.44 24.76
C VAL A 166 11.32 2.02 24.79
N VAL A 167 11.73 1.34 25.86
CA VAL A 167 13.12 0.91 26.05
C VAL A 167 13.51 -0.12 24.99
N ALA A 168 12.64 -1.08 24.70
CA ALA A 168 12.88 -2.10 23.69
C ALA A 168 13.03 -1.50 22.27
N THR A 169 12.22 -0.49 21.91
CA THR A 169 12.33 0.17 20.61
C THR A 169 13.59 1.03 20.50
N ARG A 170 14.01 1.71 21.58
CA ARG A 170 15.33 2.39 21.63
C ARG A 170 16.47 1.39 21.48
N GLY A 171 16.38 0.29 22.23
CA GLY A 171 17.29 -0.84 22.15
C GLY A 171 17.46 -1.36 20.73
N TRP A 172 16.33 -1.49 20.03
CA TRP A 172 16.30 -1.87 18.62
C TRP A 172 16.99 -0.85 17.72
N ALA A 173 16.68 0.44 17.85
CA ALA A 173 17.32 1.50 17.08
C ALA A 173 18.84 1.54 17.28
N CYS A 174 19.32 1.43 18.53
CA CYS A 174 20.75 1.36 18.86
C CYS A 174 21.40 0.13 18.23
N THR A 175 20.77 -1.05 18.37
CA THR A 175 21.30 -2.30 17.82
C THR A 175 21.49 -2.20 16.30
N LEU A 176 20.51 -1.63 15.58
CA LEU A 176 20.59 -1.48 14.13
C LEU A 176 21.71 -0.55 13.64
N ARG A 177 22.08 0.45 14.44
CA ARG A 177 23.19 1.39 14.13
C ARG A 177 24.57 0.74 14.28
N GLN A 178 24.69 -0.36 15.02
CA GLN A 178 25.97 -1.05 15.19
C GLN A 178 26.47 -1.65 13.87
N THR A 179 27.77 -1.53 13.59
CA THR A 179 28.36 -1.97 12.32
C THR A 179 28.44 -3.50 12.18
N ASP A 180 28.47 -4.24 13.30
CA ASP A 180 28.56 -5.71 13.31
C ASP A 180 27.20 -6.36 12.94
N SER A 181 27.12 -6.92 11.72
CA SER A 181 25.90 -7.55 11.19
C SER A 181 25.49 -8.83 11.92
N ARG A 182 26.41 -9.55 12.57
CA ARG A 182 26.09 -10.82 13.24
C ARG A 182 25.46 -10.62 14.62
N LYS A 183 25.91 -9.61 15.38
CA LYS A 183 25.30 -9.26 16.67
C LYS A 183 23.91 -8.64 16.49
N ARG A 184 23.70 -7.92 15.40
CA ARG A 184 22.39 -7.35 15.02
C ARG A 184 21.31 -8.41 14.88
N ALA A 185 21.62 -9.52 14.21
CA ALA A 185 20.63 -10.51 13.85
C ALA A 185 20.02 -11.20 15.09
N TYR A 186 20.79 -12.01 15.82
CA TYR A 186 20.24 -12.97 16.82
C TYR A 186 19.51 -12.39 18.04
N GLY A 187 19.79 -11.15 18.45
CA GLY A 187 19.08 -10.53 19.58
C GLY A 187 17.74 -9.91 19.18
N LEU A 188 17.64 -9.43 17.93
CA LEU A 188 16.55 -8.57 17.51
C LEU A 188 15.26 -9.31 17.19
N GLY A 189 15.33 -10.49 16.55
CA GLY A 189 14.14 -11.22 16.11
C GLY A 189 13.18 -11.56 17.25
N GLU A 190 13.70 -12.15 18.33
CA GLU A 190 12.87 -12.50 19.49
C GLU A 190 12.26 -11.27 20.15
N LEU A 191 13.02 -10.18 20.33
CA LEU A 191 12.48 -8.93 20.86
C LEU A 191 11.35 -8.37 19.97
N VAL A 192 11.59 -8.32 18.66
CA VAL A 192 10.63 -7.85 17.66
C VAL A 192 9.36 -8.69 17.67
N SER A 193 9.43 -9.99 17.98
CA SER A 193 8.25 -10.86 18.10
C SER A 193 7.34 -10.55 19.31
N ILE A 194 7.90 -9.85 20.30
CA ILE A 194 7.24 -9.42 21.54
C ILE A 194 6.75 -7.98 21.42
N LEU A 195 7.44 -7.15 20.64
CA LEU A 195 6.98 -5.82 20.26
C LEU A 195 5.64 -5.92 19.51
N GLY A 196 4.82 -4.86 19.56
CA GLY A 196 3.55 -4.82 18.85
C GLY A 196 2.36 -5.45 19.59
N ARG A 197 2.52 -5.77 20.89
CA ARG A 197 1.48 -6.37 21.73
C ARG A 197 1.03 -5.40 22.83
N GLY A 198 -0.24 -5.49 23.21
CA GLY A 198 -0.84 -4.67 24.28
C GLY A 198 -1.57 -3.42 23.77
N PRO A 199 -2.28 -2.68 24.63
CA PRO A 199 -3.07 -1.52 24.21
C PRO A 199 -2.23 -0.25 23.95
N THR A 200 -1.05 -0.13 24.57
CA THR A 200 -0.19 1.09 24.52
C THR A 200 0.99 0.97 23.55
N PHE A 201 1.17 -0.16 22.88
CA PHE A 201 2.43 -0.43 22.16
C PHE A 201 2.76 0.62 21.11
N ALA A 202 1.77 1.14 20.36
CA ALA A 202 2.04 2.11 19.31
C ALA A 202 2.58 3.44 19.85
N GLU A 203 2.05 3.89 20.99
CA GLU A 203 2.48 5.13 21.65
C GLU A 203 3.87 4.96 22.24
N GLU A 204 4.11 3.84 22.93
CA GLU A 204 5.41 3.56 23.51
C GLU A 204 6.50 3.28 22.45
N MET A 205 6.17 2.59 21.36
CA MET A 205 7.10 2.40 20.23
C MET A 205 7.43 3.75 19.57
N LEU A 206 6.47 4.65 19.46
CA LEU A 206 6.74 6.00 18.95
C LEU A 206 7.66 6.78 19.88
N GLU A 207 7.40 6.78 21.19
CA GLU A 207 8.28 7.41 22.18
C GLU A 207 9.69 6.80 22.15
N GLY A 208 9.77 5.48 21.99
CA GLY A 208 11.03 4.76 21.81
C GLY A 208 11.77 5.13 20.52
N ALA A 209 11.03 5.48 19.46
CA ALA A 209 11.54 6.02 18.21
C ALA A 209 11.66 7.56 18.24
N GLU A 210 12.05 8.13 19.38
CA GLU A 210 12.26 9.57 19.59
C GLU A 210 10.99 10.43 19.37
N GLY A 211 9.80 9.85 19.57
CA GLY A 211 8.50 10.52 19.46
C GLY A 211 8.05 10.78 18.01
N SER A 212 8.76 10.27 17.01
CA SER A 212 8.53 10.58 15.61
C SER A 212 7.99 9.38 14.82
N ILE A 213 6.84 9.56 14.15
CA ILE A 213 6.28 8.60 13.21
C ILE A 213 7.26 8.30 12.07
N ASP A 214 7.97 9.33 11.63
CA ASP A 214 8.96 9.23 10.57
C ASP A 214 10.14 8.36 11.01
N ASN A 215 10.65 8.56 12.22
CA ASN A 215 11.75 7.77 12.77
C ASN A 215 11.34 6.30 12.98
N LEU A 216 10.12 6.05 13.48
CA LEU A 216 9.62 4.69 13.63
C LEU A 216 9.49 3.97 12.29
N ALA A 217 8.98 4.67 11.27
CA ALA A 217 8.87 4.11 9.94
C ALA A 217 10.25 3.88 9.29
N ASP A 218 11.21 4.80 9.49
CA ASP A 218 12.60 4.61 9.06
C ASP A 218 13.23 3.39 9.72
N LEU A 219 13.01 3.19 11.02
CA LEU A 219 13.50 2.04 11.77
C LEU A 219 12.96 0.70 11.21
N LEU A 220 11.64 0.61 11.02
CA LEU A 220 10.97 -0.57 10.46
C LEU A 220 11.45 -0.89 9.03
N ILE A 221 11.57 0.13 8.17
CA ILE A 221 12.03 -0.08 6.79
C ILE A 221 13.52 -0.39 6.73
N TYR A 222 14.33 0.26 7.57
CA TYR A 222 15.75 -0.02 7.65
C TYR A 222 16.00 -1.48 8.08
N GLN A 223 15.26 -1.98 9.07
CA GLN A 223 15.28 -3.39 9.46
C GLN A 223 15.00 -4.31 8.26
N LEU A 224 13.92 -4.06 7.50
CA LEU A 224 13.59 -4.87 6.31
C LEU A 224 14.71 -4.83 5.25
N ARG A 225 15.36 -3.68 5.06
CA ARG A 225 16.48 -3.53 4.12
C ARG A 225 17.78 -4.18 4.61
N CYS A 226 17.98 -4.29 5.92
CA CYS A 226 19.13 -4.97 6.50
C CYS A 226 19.05 -6.49 6.38
N ILE A 227 17.87 -7.05 6.08
CA ILE A 227 17.70 -8.48 5.83
C ILE A 227 18.30 -8.78 4.45
N SER A 228 19.57 -9.18 4.46
CA SER A 228 20.32 -9.47 3.24
C SER A 228 19.75 -10.70 2.52
N VAL A 229 19.42 -10.51 1.24
CA VAL A 229 19.23 -11.61 0.30
C VAL A 229 20.62 -12.05 -0.18
N SER A 230 20.89 -13.36 -0.21
CA SER A 230 22.15 -13.87 -0.74
C SER A 230 22.28 -13.59 -2.24
N ALA A 231 23.49 -13.74 -2.78
CA ALA A 231 23.78 -13.45 -4.19
C ALA A 231 22.95 -14.29 -5.18
N ASP A 232 22.45 -15.45 -4.75
CA ASP A 232 21.57 -16.34 -5.50
C ASP A 232 20.07 -15.98 -5.37
N GLY A 233 19.73 -14.94 -4.60
CA GLY A 233 18.35 -14.52 -4.40
C GLY A 233 17.63 -15.21 -3.23
N THR A 234 18.32 -16.07 -2.46
CA THR A 234 17.71 -16.81 -1.34
C THR A 234 17.88 -16.12 0.02
N LEU A 235 17.17 -16.61 1.04
CA LEU A 235 17.28 -16.16 2.43
C LEU A 235 17.81 -17.30 3.31
N SER A 236 18.68 -16.97 4.27
CA SER A 236 19.04 -17.92 5.33
C SER A 236 17.86 -18.15 6.28
N ALA A 237 17.86 -19.28 7.01
CA ALA A 237 16.84 -19.57 8.02
C ALA A 237 16.72 -18.44 9.07
N ASP A 238 17.86 -17.92 9.52
CA ASP A 238 17.91 -16.79 10.45
C ASP A 238 17.27 -15.53 9.85
N ASN A 239 17.57 -15.22 8.59
CA ASN A 239 16.98 -14.06 7.89
C ASN A 239 15.47 -14.22 7.68
N ILE A 240 14.97 -15.43 7.45
CA ILE A 240 13.53 -15.72 7.38
C ILE A 240 12.88 -15.42 8.73
N TRP A 241 13.47 -15.87 9.83
CA TRP A 241 12.94 -15.58 11.17
C TRP A 241 12.92 -14.07 11.47
N PHE A 242 13.99 -13.33 11.16
CA PHE A 242 14.01 -11.87 11.35
C PHE A 242 12.99 -11.15 10.48
N LEU A 243 12.83 -11.61 9.25
CA LEU A 243 11.81 -11.10 8.35
C LEU A 243 10.41 -11.33 8.92
N TYR A 244 10.14 -12.53 9.43
CA TYR A 244 8.87 -12.89 10.04
C TYR A 244 8.51 -11.94 11.18
N CYS A 245 9.45 -11.75 12.12
CA CYS A 245 9.24 -10.88 13.26
C CYS A 245 8.99 -9.44 12.81
N SER A 246 9.79 -8.91 11.88
CA SER A 246 9.68 -7.54 11.38
C SER A 246 8.34 -7.31 10.67
N LEU A 247 7.93 -8.27 9.84
CA LEU A 247 6.66 -8.23 9.13
C LEU A 247 5.48 -8.39 10.07
N SER A 248 5.60 -9.14 11.16
CA SER A 248 4.54 -9.31 12.16
C SER A 248 4.20 -7.98 12.82
N ILE A 249 5.21 -7.19 13.23
CA ILE A 249 4.97 -5.83 13.74
C ILE A 249 4.26 -4.97 12.69
N ILE A 250 4.75 -4.97 11.45
CA ILE A 250 4.15 -4.17 10.37
C ILE A 250 2.72 -4.61 10.10
N SER A 251 2.45 -5.91 10.13
CA SER A 251 1.12 -6.49 9.95
C SER A 251 0.15 -5.99 11.01
N GLU A 252 0.58 -5.86 12.27
CA GLU A 252 -0.26 -5.27 13.32
C GLU A 252 -0.63 -3.81 13.01
N PHE A 253 0.32 -2.99 12.53
CA PHE A 253 -0.01 -1.63 12.07
C PHE A 253 -1.01 -1.66 10.91
N VAL A 254 -0.88 -2.60 9.98
CA VAL A 254 -1.76 -2.72 8.80
C VAL A 254 -3.17 -3.20 9.16
N ARG A 255 -3.27 -4.25 9.99
CA ARG A 255 -4.50 -4.92 10.43
C ARG A 255 -5.44 -3.94 11.14
N LEU A 256 -4.89 -3.12 12.03
CA LEU A 256 -5.67 -2.16 12.83
C LEU A 256 -6.24 -0.98 12.02
N ILE A 257 -5.74 -0.74 10.80
CA ILE A 257 -6.25 0.31 9.90
C ILE A 257 -7.38 -0.23 9.02
N ASP A 258 -7.71 -1.52 9.11
CA ASP A 258 -8.75 -2.10 8.27
C ASP A 258 -10.14 -2.03 8.93
N PRO A 259 -10.99 -1.06 8.55
CA PRO A 259 -12.29 -0.90 9.19
C PRO A 259 -13.26 -2.05 8.92
N ALA A 260 -13.01 -2.92 7.93
CA ALA A 260 -13.91 -4.05 7.67
C ALA A 260 -13.61 -5.27 8.54
N ASP A 261 -12.44 -5.34 9.18
CA ASP A 261 -12.16 -6.34 10.23
C ASP A 261 -12.47 -5.78 11.63
N ALA A 262 -12.74 -4.46 11.72
CA ALA A 262 -13.31 -3.86 12.91
C ALA A 262 -14.82 -4.15 12.94
N ASP A 263 -15.20 -5.43 13.06
CA ASP A 263 -16.56 -5.83 13.44
C ASP A 263 -16.93 -5.31 14.85
N ASN A 264 -15.99 -4.71 15.56
CA ASN A 264 -16.21 -4.04 16.83
C ASN A 264 -15.30 -2.79 17.00
N PRO A 265 -15.55 -1.69 16.27
CA PRO A 265 -14.74 -0.47 16.38
C PRO A 265 -14.97 0.26 17.72
N GLY A 266 -15.94 -0.19 18.52
CA GLY A 266 -16.44 0.50 19.71
C GLY A 266 -15.46 0.61 20.88
N ASN A 267 -14.35 -0.13 20.88
CA ASN A 267 -13.42 -0.18 22.02
C ASN A 267 -12.03 0.43 21.77
N MET A 268 -11.71 0.86 20.54
CA MET A 268 -10.38 1.41 20.25
C MET A 268 -10.43 2.94 20.18
N ASP A 269 -9.55 3.61 20.91
CA ASP A 269 -9.45 5.07 20.89
C ASP A 269 -9.14 5.57 19.46
N ILE A 270 -9.90 6.56 18.99
CA ILE A 270 -9.69 7.22 17.68
C ILE A 270 -8.27 7.77 17.55
N ARG A 271 -7.65 8.20 18.66
CA ARG A 271 -6.25 8.65 18.68
C ARG A 271 -5.30 7.55 18.26
N VAL A 272 -5.48 6.36 18.82
CA VAL A 272 -4.68 5.17 18.51
C VAL A 272 -4.84 4.78 17.03
N LEU A 273 -6.07 4.73 16.51
CA LEU A 273 -6.32 4.46 15.08
C LEU A 273 -5.66 5.49 14.16
N ARG A 274 -5.67 6.78 14.53
CA ARG A 274 -5.00 7.84 13.77
C ARG A 274 -3.49 7.62 13.75
N THR A 275 -2.90 7.28 14.88
CA THR A 275 -1.48 6.96 15.00
C THR A 275 -1.10 5.78 14.10
N PHE A 276 -1.85 4.68 14.16
CA PHE A 276 -1.65 3.52 13.27
C PHE A 276 -1.69 3.93 11.80
N HIS A 277 -2.73 4.66 11.41
CA HIS A 277 -2.87 5.14 10.03
C HIS A 277 -1.69 6.00 9.58
N SER A 278 -1.22 6.92 10.42
CA SER A 278 -0.08 7.77 10.11
C SER A 278 1.23 6.99 9.99
N VAL A 279 1.50 6.04 10.87
CA VAL A 279 2.69 5.15 10.77
C VAL A 279 2.65 4.36 9.47
N TYR A 280 1.50 3.79 9.13
CA TYR A 280 1.34 3.05 7.89
C TYR A 280 1.57 3.90 6.63
N LEU A 281 1.03 5.13 6.57
CA LEU A 281 1.32 6.04 5.46
C LEU A 281 2.81 6.39 5.38
N ALA A 282 3.47 6.59 6.53
CA ALA A 282 4.90 6.83 6.60
C ALA A 282 5.74 5.62 6.13
N LEU A 283 5.31 4.39 6.44
CA LEU A 283 5.92 3.16 5.93
C LEU A 283 5.79 3.04 4.41
N LEU A 284 4.60 3.31 3.86
CA LEU A 284 4.40 3.33 2.40
C LEU A 284 5.32 4.34 1.72
N ALA A 285 5.43 5.56 2.27
CA ALA A 285 6.28 6.61 1.72
C ALA A 285 7.78 6.25 1.70
N ARG A 286 8.22 5.34 2.60
CA ARG A 286 9.61 4.90 2.72
C ARG A 286 9.96 3.64 1.93
N GLY A 287 9.00 3.07 1.21
CA GLY A 287 9.22 1.92 0.35
C GLY A 287 8.83 0.57 0.98
N LEU A 288 7.85 0.54 1.90
CA LEU A 288 7.33 -0.70 2.45
C LEU A 288 7.02 -1.74 1.36
N LEU A 289 6.38 -1.33 0.27
CA LEU A 289 6.00 -2.25 -0.80
C LEU A 289 7.17 -2.76 -1.62
N GLU A 290 8.22 -1.96 -1.79
CA GLU A 290 9.47 -2.42 -2.41
C GLU A 290 10.08 -3.54 -1.55
N CYS A 291 10.19 -3.30 -0.24
CA CYS A 291 10.72 -4.28 0.70
C CYS A 291 9.88 -5.55 0.72
N THR A 292 8.56 -5.47 0.94
CA THR A 292 7.70 -6.67 1.02
C THR A 292 7.66 -7.45 -0.29
N THR A 293 7.69 -6.77 -1.44
CA THR A 293 7.72 -7.45 -2.75
C THR A 293 9.05 -8.17 -2.95
N THR A 294 10.17 -7.52 -2.63
CA THR A 294 11.52 -8.09 -2.74
C THR A 294 11.66 -9.30 -1.82
N SER A 295 11.20 -9.17 -0.58
CA SER A 295 11.14 -10.26 0.40
C SER A 295 10.29 -11.44 -0.09
N ALA A 296 9.09 -11.19 -0.61
CA ALA A 296 8.24 -12.24 -1.17
C ALA A 296 8.91 -12.95 -2.36
N CYS A 297 9.65 -12.21 -3.20
CA CYS A 297 10.41 -12.80 -4.30
C CYS A 297 11.53 -13.71 -3.80
N ALA A 298 12.30 -13.27 -2.79
CA ALA A 298 13.37 -14.06 -2.19
C ALA A 298 12.84 -15.31 -1.46
N LEU A 299 11.73 -15.18 -0.74
CA LEU A 299 11.03 -16.30 -0.11
C LEU A 299 10.56 -17.34 -1.14
N GLY A 300 10.00 -16.89 -2.26
CA GLY A 300 9.58 -17.77 -3.36
C GLY A 300 10.72 -18.52 -4.06
N GLN A 301 11.97 -18.05 -3.91
CA GLN A 301 13.16 -18.72 -4.41
C GLN A 301 13.81 -19.64 -3.36
N THR A 302 13.50 -19.42 -2.08
CA THR A 302 14.07 -20.19 -0.98
C THR A 302 13.25 -21.45 -0.73
N ILE A 303 13.92 -22.59 -0.58
CA ILE A 303 13.26 -23.87 -0.26
C ILE A 303 12.64 -23.75 1.15
N PRO A 304 11.32 -24.02 1.31
CA PRO A 304 10.69 -23.99 2.61
C PRO A 304 11.38 -24.97 3.57
N SER A 305 11.87 -24.46 4.70
CA SER A 305 12.57 -25.26 5.72
C SER A 305 11.87 -25.24 7.09
N SER A 306 10.92 -24.32 7.30
CA SER A 306 10.19 -24.15 8.58
C SER A 306 8.79 -23.55 8.36
N GLY A 307 7.95 -23.59 9.41
CA GLY A 307 6.64 -22.93 9.40
C GLY A 307 6.71 -21.40 9.27
N ASP A 308 7.78 -20.78 9.78
CA ASP A 308 7.99 -19.32 9.73
C ASP A 308 8.14 -18.80 8.29
N HIS A 309 8.64 -19.65 7.39
CA HIS A 309 8.76 -19.33 5.97
C HIS A 309 7.38 -19.09 5.33
N LEU A 310 6.40 -19.96 5.64
CA LEU A 310 5.02 -19.79 5.16
C LEU A 310 4.35 -18.58 5.80
N GLY A 311 4.54 -18.38 7.12
CA GLY A 311 4.03 -17.19 7.82
C GLY A 311 4.58 -15.88 7.25
N CYS A 312 5.86 -15.85 6.87
CA CYS A 312 6.49 -14.73 6.17
C CYS A 312 5.81 -14.41 4.83
N ILE A 313 5.59 -15.44 4.01
CA ILE A 313 4.95 -15.32 2.71
C ILE A 313 3.54 -14.75 2.87
N GLU A 314 2.75 -15.35 3.77
CA GLU A 314 1.39 -14.95 4.05
C GLU A 314 1.34 -13.47 4.50
N THR A 315 2.25 -13.07 5.38
CA THR A 315 2.32 -11.70 5.89
C THR A 315 2.74 -10.71 4.79
N CYS A 316 3.73 -11.05 3.97
CA CYS A 316 4.12 -10.21 2.82
C CYS A 316 2.93 -9.95 1.89
N ILE A 317 2.20 -10.99 1.52
CA ILE A 317 1.06 -10.88 0.62
C ILE A 317 -0.08 -10.12 1.30
N SER A 318 -0.35 -10.39 2.57
CA SER A 318 -1.38 -9.69 3.34
C SER A 318 -1.12 -8.18 3.41
N VAL A 319 0.12 -7.77 3.68
CA VAL A 319 0.51 -6.35 3.69
C VAL A 319 0.29 -5.71 2.32
N MET A 320 0.67 -6.39 1.23
CA MET A 320 0.46 -5.89 -0.14
C MET A 320 -1.04 -5.78 -0.49
N VAL A 321 -1.82 -6.82 -0.19
CA VAL A 321 -3.27 -6.85 -0.40
C VAL A 321 -3.94 -5.71 0.36
N ALA A 322 -3.63 -5.55 1.64
CA ALA A 322 -4.16 -4.47 2.46
C ALA A 322 -3.80 -3.09 1.88
N ALA A 323 -2.57 -2.92 1.36
CA ALA A 323 -2.14 -1.68 0.74
C ALA A 323 -2.86 -1.35 -0.55
N PHE A 324 -3.03 -2.32 -1.45
CA PHE A 324 -3.76 -2.11 -2.69
C PHE A 324 -5.25 -1.89 -2.45
N GLN A 325 -5.78 -2.39 -1.33
CA GLN A 325 -7.17 -2.20 -0.91
C GLN A 325 -7.46 -0.84 -0.24
N LYS A 326 -6.45 -0.02 0.07
CA LYS A 326 -6.68 1.35 0.55
C LYS A 326 -7.11 2.28 -0.58
N GLN A 327 -7.67 3.43 -0.22
CA GLN A 327 -8.03 4.47 -1.19
C GLN A 327 -6.80 4.90 -1.98
N ALA A 328 -6.90 4.92 -3.31
CA ALA A 328 -5.79 5.13 -4.24
C ALA A 328 -4.65 4.07 -4.17
N GLY A 329 -4.87 2.92 -3.56
CA GLY A 329 -3.90 1.81 -3.48
C GLY A 329 -3.45 1.29 -4.85
N TYR A 330 -4.27 1.47 -5.90
CA TYR A 330 -3.90 1.12 -7.28
C TYR A 330 -2.63 1.85 -7.77
N ARG A 331 -2.29 3.01 -7.19
CA ARG A 331 -1.07 3.75 -7.55
C ARG A 331 0.22 3.05 -7.11
N LEU A 332 0.10 2.15 -6.14
CA LEU A 332 1.22 1.43 -5.58
C LEU A 332 1.52 0.13 -6.35
N ILE A 333 0.55 -0.34 -7.14
CA ILE A 333 0.66 -1.56 -7.94
C ILE A 333 1.79 -1.48 -8.98
N PRO A 334 1.98 -0.38 -9.76
CA PRO A 334 3.09 -0.25 -10.70
C PRO A 334 4.46 -0.46 -10.04
N ASP A 335 4.70 0.14 -8.88
CA ASP A 335 5.96 0.01 -8.15
C ASP A 335 6.17 -1.41 -7.63
N ALA A 336 5.12 -2.07 -7.13
CA ALA A 336 5.21 -3.48 -6.73
C ALA A 336 5.50 -4.39 -7.94
N ILE A 337 4.87 -4.17 -9.09
CA ILE A 337 5.16 -4.93 -10.33
C ILE A 337 6.63 -4.74 -10.74
N LYS A 338 7.11 -3.49 -10.74
CA LYS A 338 8.51 -3.16 -11.05
C LYS A 338 9.49 -3.86 -10.11
N ASN A 339 9.13 -4.00 -8.84
CA ASN A 339 9.90 -4.71 -7.82
C ASN A 339 9.72 -6.24 -7.85
N GLY A 340 8.99 -6.78 -8.83
CA GLY A 340 8.93 -8.22 -9.08
C GLY A 340 7.72 -8.93 -8.51
N LEU A 341 6.62 -8.25 -8.22
CA LEU A 341 5.39 -8.87 -7.70
C LEU A 341 4.95 -10.11 -8.49
N LEU A 342 4.91 -10.03 -9.82
CA LEU A 342 4.52 -11.18 -10.66
C LEU A 342 5.51 -12.34 -10.58
N ARG A 343 6.81 -12.05 -10.44
CA ARG A 343 7.85 -13.07 -10.25
C ARG A 343 7.69 -13.76 -8.90
N ALA A 344 7.40 -12.99 -7.85
CA ALA A 344 7.10 -13.53 -6.52
C ALA A 344 5.88 -14.46 -6.56
N ILE A 345 4.76 -14.04 -7.16
CA ILE A 345 3.55 -14.87 -7.29
C ILE A 345 3.86 -16.19 -8.02
N LEU A 346 4.58 -16.13 -9.15
CA LEU A 346 4.93 -17.33 -9.91
C LEU A 346 5.86 -18.25 -9.12
N ALA A 347 6.87 -17.70 -8.44
CA ALA A 347 7.78 -18.47 -7.60
C ALA A 347 7.03 -19.19 -6.47
N LEU A 348 6.13 -18.48 -5.78
CA LEU A 348 5.28 -19.02 -4.72
C LEU A 348 4.30 -20.08 -5.23
N SER A 349 3.81 -19.95 -6.46
CA SER A 349 2.90 -20.93 -7.06
C SER A 349 3.54 -22.31 -7.32
N LYS A 350 4.88 -22.38 -7.30
CA LYS A 350 5.66 -23.62 -7.41
C LYS A 350 5.86 -24.30 -6.05
N GLN A 351 5.64 -23.58 -4.96
CA GLN A 351 5.86 -24.06 -3.60
C GLN A 351 4.58 -24.62 -2.97
N GLU A 352 4.74 -25.43 -1.92
CA GLU A 352 3.64 -25.85 -1.07
C GLU A 352 3.26 -24.74 -0.09
N VAL A 353 2.33 -23.86 -0.50
CA VAL A 353 1.79 -22.80 0.38
C VAL A 353 0.51 -23.25 1.10
N THR A 354 0.11 -22.56 2.17
CA THR A 354 -1.16 -22.82 2.86
C THR A 354 -2.36 -22.48 1.98
N ASN A 355 -3.57 -22.92 2.36
CA ASN A 355 -4.79 -22.56 1.65
C ASN A 355 -5.08 -21.05 1.81
N GLU A 356 -4.83 -20.52 3.00
CA GLU A 356 -4.96 -19.10 3.34
C GLU A 356 -4.06 -18.25 2.45
N THR A 357 -2.78 -18.64 2.31
CA THR A 357 -1.85 -17.99 1.38
C THR A 357 -2.33 -18.10 -0.06
N SER A 358 -2.81 -19.28 -0.49
CA SER A 358 -3.37 -19.45 -1.83
C SER A 358 -4.56 -18.50 -2.07
N ASP A 359 -5.41 -18.28 -1.07
CA ASP A 359 -6.59 -17.44 -1.17
C ASP A 359 -6.22 -15.96 -1.28
N LEU A 360 -5.19 -15.54 -0.54
CA LEU A 360 -4.60 -14.22 -0.69
C LEU A 360 -3.99 -14.00 -2.08
N ILE A 361 -3.31 -15.00 -2.65
CA ILE A 361 -2.77 -14.92 -4.02
C ILE A 361 -3.90 -14.84 -5.05
N VAL A 362 -4.95 -15.66 -4.90
CA VAL A 362 -6.13 -15.61 -5.79
C VAL A 362 -6.78 -14.23 -5.73
N LYS A 363 -7.01 -13.70 -4.52
CA LYS A 363 -7.55 -12.35 -4.30
C LYS A 363 -6.67 -11.29 -4.92
N LEU A 364 -5.35 -11.39 -4.78
CA LEU A 364 -4.40 -10.48 -5.40
C LEU A 364 -4.48 -10.51 -6.93
N LEU A 365 -4.54 -11.69 -7.55
CA LEU A 365 -4.62 -11.84 -9.01
C LEU A 365 -5.97 -11.38 -9.58
N VAL A 366 -7.07 -11.84 -9.00
CA VAL A 366 -8.41 -11.73 -9.58
C VAL A 366 -9.15 -10.48 -9.09
N ASP A 367 -9.05 -10.13 -7.81
CA ASP A 367 -9.83 -9.04 -7.22
C ASP A 367 -9.09 -7.70 -7.23
N ILE A 368 -7.75 -7.74 -7.39
CA ILE A 368 -6.90 -6.55 -7.34
C ILE A 368 -6.21 -6.31 -8.69
N LEU A 369 -5.32 -7.20 -9.12
CA LEU A 369 -4.50 -6.98 -10.32
C LEU A 369 -5.33 -7.00 -11.60
N GLY A 370 -6.30 -7.91 -11.72
CA GLY A 370 -7.24 -7.96 -12.84
C GLY A 370 -7.99 -6.65 -13.05
N PRO A 371 -8.77 -6.17 -12.07
CA PRO A 371 -9.43 -4.86 -12.14
C PRO A 371 -8.48 -3.70 -12.35
N ALA A 372 -7.26 -3.76 -11.80
CA ALA A 372 -6.26 -2.71 -11.97
C ALA A 372 -5.72 -2.59 -13.42
N THR A 373 -5.99 -3.57 -14.29
CA THR A 373 -5.64 -3.48 -15.73
C THR A 373 -6.39 -2.38 -16.48
N VAL A 374 -7.40 -1.72 -15.87
CA VAL A 374 -7.99 -0.51 -16.46
C VAL A 374 -7.08 0.72 -16.38
N TYR A 375 -6.06 0.69 -15.52
CA TYR A 375 -5.12 1.78 -15.36
C TYR A 375 -3.96 1.60 -16.33
N CYS A 376 -3.73 2.60 -17.19
CA CYS A 376 -2.67 2.57 -18.18
C CYS A 376 -1.29 2.48 -17.52
N SER A 377 -1.08 3.17 -16.40
CA SER A 377 0.15 3.07 -15.59
C SER A 377 0.45 1.64 -15.16
N VAL A 378 -0.55 0.93 -14.64
CA VAL A 378 -0.43 -0.49 -14.24
C VAL A 378 -0.14 -1.38 -15.46
N LEU A 379 -0.91 -1.25 -16.54
CA LEU A 379 -0.70 -2.05 -17.75
C LEU A 379 0.69 -1.86 -18.37
N MET A 380 1.26 -0.66 -18.30
CA MET A 380 2.59 -0.38 -18.82
C MET A 380 3.64 -1.19 -18.07
N GLU A 381 3.56 -1.25 -16.74
CA GLU A 381 4.48 -2.06 -15.93
C GLU A 381 4.22 -3.56 -16.10
N LEU A 382 2.95 -3.98 -16.20
CA LEU A 382 2.62 -5.37 -16.52
C LEU A 382 3.19 -5.79 -17.89
N ARG A 383 3.10 -4.94 -18.90
CA ARG A 383 3.71 -5.18 -20.23
C ARG A 383 5.21 -5.37 -20.14
N THR A 384 5.89 -4.52 -19.36
CA THR A 384 7.34 -4.63 -19.13
C THR A 384 7.67 -5.94 -18.42
N ALA A 385 6.93 -6.30 -17.38
CA ALA A 385 7.13 -7.55 -16.65
C ALA A 385 6.94 -8.78 -17.54
N VAL A 386 5.88 -8.83 -18.35
CA VAL A 386 5.62 -9.93 -19.30
C VAL A 386 6.74 -10.06 -20.34
N ARG A 387 7.23 -8.93 -20.89
CA ARG A 387 8.34 -8.91 -21.86
C ARG A 387 9.66 -9.41 -21.26
N ASN A 388 9.84 -9.26 -19.94
CA ASN A 388 11.02 -9.73 -19.24
C ASN A 388 10.99 -11.23 -18.92
N GLY A 389 10.06 -12.00 -19.50
CA GLY A 389 10.08 -13.46 -19.48
C GLY A 389 9.44 -14.07 -18.24
N LEU A 390 8.14 -13.83 -18.04
CA LEU A 390 7.37 -14.57 -17.03
C LEU A 390 7.11 -16.00 -17.51
N ASP A 391 7.75 -16.98 -16.88
CA ASP A 391 7.46 -18.40 -17.12
C ASP A 391 6.15 -18.79 -16.43
N THR A 392 5.08 -18.91 -17.21
CA THR A 392 3.75 -19.30 -16.73
C THR A 392 3.48 -20.80 -16.82
N THR A 393 4.41 -21.59 -17.37
CA THR A 393 4.19 -23.02 -17.63
C THR A 393 4.28 -23.89 -16.37
N SER A 394 4.75 -23.30 -15.28
CA SER A 394 5.18 -23.99 -14.07
C SER A 394 4.24 -23.83 -12.86
N ILE A 395 3.02 -23.33 -13.06
CA ILE A 395 2.01 -23.25 -11.99
C ILE A 395 1.40 -24.63 -11.76
N SER A 396 1.76 -25.30 -10.66
CA SER A 396 1.37 -26.68 -10.39
C SER A 396 -0.02 -26.82 -9.75
N ARG A 397 -0.49 -25.80 -9.04
CA ARG A 397 -1.76 -25.85 -8.28
C ARG A 397 -2.95 -25.42 -9.12
N ALA A 398 -3.94 -26.30 -9.26
CA ALA A 398 -5.13 -26.07 -10.09
C ALA A 398 -5.86 -24.74 -9.76
N ARG A 399 -6.06 -24.41 -8.48
CA ARG A 399 -6.73 -23.16 -8.08
C ARG A 399 -5.95 -21.91 -8.48
N LEU A 400 -4.64 -21.89 -8.24
CA LEU A 400 -3.77 -20.78 -8.64
C LEU A 400 -3.64 -20.70 -10.15
N TYR A 401 -3.61 -21.84 -10.83
CA TYR A 401 -3.60 -21.91 -12.29
C TYR A 401 -4.85 -21.29 -12.91
N GLU A 402 -6.04 -21.60 -12.42
CA GLU A 402 -7.29 -21.00 -12.93
C GLU A 402 -7.36 -19.49 -12.63
N ALA A 403 -6.93 -19.05 -11.45
CA ALA A 403 -6.83 -17.62 -11.13
C ALA A 403 -5.84 -16.90 -12.05
N TRP A 404 -4.66 -17.49 -12.27
CA TRP A 404 -3.64 -16.96 -13.18
C TRP A 404 -4.12 -16.91 -14.62
N LYS A 405 -4.78 -17.97 -15.10
CA LYS A 405 -5.37 -18.05 -16.45
C LYS A 405 -6.42 -16.97 -16.65
N THR A 406 -7.30 -16.76 -15.67
CA THR A 406 -8.30 -15.69 -15.68
C THR A 406 -7.63 -14.33 -15.76
N PHE A 407 -6.67 -14.04 -14.87
CA PHE A 407 -5.91 -12.80 -14.89
C PHE A 407 -5.16 -12.58 -16.22
N SER A 408 -4.50 -13.62 -16.74
CA SER A 408 -3.72 -13.58 -17.98
C SER A 408 -4.59 -13.30 -19.20
N ALA A 409 -5.78 -13.91 -19.27
CA ALA A 409 -6.74 -13.65 -20.35
C ALA A 409 -7.17 -12.18 -20.35
N THR A 410 -7.51 -11.62 -19.18
CA THR A 410 -7.82 -10.19 -19.03
C THR A 410 -6.63 -9.32 -19.42
N LEU A 411 -5.43 -9.61 -18.91
CA LEU A 411 -4.23 -8.84 -19.20
C LEU A 411 -3.93 -8.80 -20.71
N ASN A 412 -3.93 -9.94 -21.40
CA ASN A 412 -3.63 -10.01 -22.82
C ASN A 412 -4.63 -9.19 -23.65
N GLY A 413 -5.94 -9.34 -23.39
CA GLY A 413 -6.96 -8.53 -24.06
C GLY A 413 -6.78 -7.03 -23.81
N ARG A 414 -6.37 -6.63 -22.60
CA ARG A 414 -6.09 -5.23 -22.28
C ARG A 414 -4.80 -4.70 -22.90
N LEU A 415 -3.78 -5.54 -23.07
CA LEU A 415 -2.53 -5.16 -23.74
C LEU A 415 -2.75 -4.92 -25.24
N GLU A 416 -3.60 -5.69 -25.90
CA GLU A 416 -4.00 -5.44 -27.29
C GLU A 416 -4.69 -4.07 -27.42
N ILE A 417 -5.62 -3.76 -26.52
CA ILE A 417 -6.30 -2.46 -26.47
C ILE A 417 -5.31 -1.33 -26.16
N LEU A 418 -4.31 -1.56 -25.30
CA LEU A 418 -3.25 -0.59 -25.02
C LEU A 418 -2.43 -0.27 -26.27
N ILE A 419 -2.08 -1.27 -27.08
CA ILE A 419 -1.36 -1.07 -28.35
C ILE A 419 -2.21 -0.23 -29.31
N ALA A 420 -3.51 -0.53 -29.44
CA ALA A 420 -4.43 0.27 -30.23
C ALA A 420 -4.58 1.71 -29.70
N PHE A 421 -4.58 1.90 -28.38
CA PHE A 421 -4.61 3.22 -27.76
C PHE A 421 -3.35 4.03 -28.07
N GLU A 422 -2.17 3.41 -27.98
CA GLU A 422 -0.89 4.08 -28.25
C GLU A 422 -0.78 4.50 -29.73
N SER A 423 -1.27 3.68 -30.67
CA SER A 423 -1.24 3.99 -32.10
C SER A 423 -2.24 5.08 -32.50
N THR A 424 -3.39 5.17 -31.82
CA THR A 424 -4.47 6.11 -32.16
C THR A 424 -4.50 7.37 -31.31
N ARG A 425 -3.62 7.51 -30.31
CA ARG A 425 -3.65 8.62 -29.33
C ARG A 425 -3.69 10.02 -29.96
N HIS A 426 -3.01 10.20 -31.08
CA HIS A 426 -2.96 11.47 -31.81
C HIS A 426 -4.29 11.84 -32.47
N LEU A 427 -5.18 10.86 -32.66
CA LEU A 427 -6.47 10.98 -33.31
C LEU A 427 -7.63 11.09 -32.33
N SER A 428 -7.38 11.38 -31.04
CA SER A 428 -8.44 11.57 -30.05
C SER A 428 -9.31 12.78 -30.39
N GLN A 429 -10.34 12.50 -31.20
CA GLN A 429 -11.40 13.40 -31.54
C GLN A 429 -12.35 13.53 -30.35
N ARG A 430 -12.78 14.76 -30.11
CA ARG A 430 -13.80 15.12 -29.13
C ARG A 430 -14.83 15.96 -29.85
N ALA A 431 -16.10 15.88 -29.47
CA ALA A 431 -17.09 16.81 -29.98
C ALA A 431 -17.30 17.97 -29.01
N CYS A 432 -17.81 19.07 -29.55
CA CYS A 432 -18.27 20.21 -28.76
C CYS A 432 -19.35 19.77 -27.76
N ASP A 433 -19.22 20.17 -26.50
CA ASP A 433 -20.15 19.82 -25.42
C ASP A 433 -21.47 20.60 -25.49
N ASN A 434 -21.50 21.68 -26.26
CA ASN A 434 -22.75 22.35 -26.60
C ASN A 434 -23.63 21.40 -27.44
N ILE A 435 -24.68 20.88 -26.82
CA ILE A 435 -25.73 20.09 -27.49
C ILE A 435 -26.67 20.99 -28.33
N GLU A 436 -26.71 22.26 -27.91
CA GLU A 436 -27.26 23.49 -28.50
C GLU A 436 -26.76 23.88 -29.89
N VAL A 437 -27.36 24.90 -30.49
CA VAL A 437 -26.83 25.62 -31.66
C VAL A 437 -26.51 27.03 -31.24
N GLY A 438 -25.29 27.48 -31.51
CA GLY A 438 -25.10 28.90 -31.77
C GLY A 438 -25.56 29.22 -33.18
N ARG A 439 -26.41 30.23 -33.33
CA ARG A 439 -26.76 30.84 -34.63
C ARG A 439 -25.50 30.91 -35.49
N ILE A 440 -25.38 30.05 -36.49
CA ILE A 440 -24.35 30.22 -37.49
C ILE A 440 -24.81 31.43 -38.31
N LEU A 441 -24.19 32.58 -38.03
CA LEU A 441 -24.24 33.78 -38.87
C LEU A 441 -23.50 33.51 -40.19
N LEU A 442 -24.02 32.58 -40.99
CA LEU A 442 -23.74 32.57 -42.42
C LEU A 442 -24.86 33.38 -43.06
N VAL A 443 -24.45 34.46 -43.70
CA VAL A 443 -25.24 35.52 -44.32
C VAL A 443 -25.96 35.01 -45.57
N LEU A 444 -26.77 33.95 -45.45
CA LEU A 444 -27.63 33.48 -46.53
C LEU A 444 -29.07 33.25 -46.04
N PRO A 445 -30.07 33.86 -46.69
CA PRO A 445 -31.47 33.74 -46.32
C PRO A 445 -32.06 32.46 -46.90
N LEU A 446 -31.73 31.30 -46.34
CA LEU A 446 -32.53 30.08 -46.54
C LEU A 446 -32.62 29.30 -45.22
N GLU A 447 -33.80 29.42 -44.61
CA GLU A 447 -34.36 28.61 -43.52
C GLU A 447 -33.54 28.51 -42.22
N LEU A 448 -33.91 29.38 -41.27
CA LEU A 448 -33.49 29.43 -39.85
C LEU A 448 -33.93 28.21 -39.04
N THR A 449 -33.55 27.00 -39.45
CA THR A 449 -33.62 25.85 -38.54
C THR A 449 -32.38 25.86 -37.64
N PRO A 450 -32.53 25.88 -36.31
CA PRO A 450 -31.39 25.76 -35.41
C PRO A 450 -30.68 24.41 -35.67
N ARG A 451 -29.51 24.44 -36.33
CA ARG A 451 -28.66 23.26 -36.61
C ARG A 451 -27.77 22.86 -35.44
N LYS A 452 -28.13 21.80 -34.72
CA LYS A 452 -27.39 21.24 -33.57
C LYS A 452 -25.87 21.23 -33.80
N CYS A 453 -25.03 21.71 -32.87
CA CYS A 453 -23.58 21.72 -33.08
C CYS A 453 -23.02 20.30 -33.24
N THR A 454 -22.44 20.00 -34.40
CA THR A 454 -21.89 18.67 -34.76
C THR A 454 -20.36 18.65 -34.85
N VAL A 455 -19.69 19.73 -34.43
CA VAL A 455 -18.24 19.84 -34.56
C VAL A 455 -17.55 18.76 -33.74
N ILE A 456 -16.86 17.87 -34.45
CA ILE A 456 -15.91 16.91 -33.92
C ILE A 456 -14.52 17.38 -34.36
N SER A 457 -13.64 17.62 -33.39
CA SER A 457 -12.28 18.10 -33.67
C SER A 457 -11.29 17.43 -32.73
N GLY A 458 -10.00 17.47 -33.08
CA GLY A 458 -8.95 17.06 -32.16
C GLY A 458 -9.02 17.89 -30.88
N LYS A 459 -8.60 17.31 -29.73
CA LYS A 459 -8.66 18.00 -28.43
C LYS A 459 -8.02 19.39 -28.40
N ARG A 460 -7.03 19.67 -29.27
CA ARG A 460 -6.39 20.99 -29.40
C ARG A 460 -7.24 22.03 -30.15
N GLY A 461 -8.18 21.57 -30.97
CA GLY A 461 -9.13 22.43 -31.71
C GLY A 461 -10.37 22.81 -30.89
N LEU A 462 -10.48 22.34 -29.64
CA LEU A 462 -11.57 22.69 -28.73
C LEU A 462 -11.05 23.51 -27.54
N ARG A 463 -11.82 24.51 -27.14
CA ARG A 463 -11.59 25.35 -25.97
C ARG A 463 -12.16 24.67 -24.73
N ARG A 464 -11.47 24.74 -23.61
CA ARG A 464 -11.99 24.25 -22.32
C ARG A 464 -12.76 25.34 -21.60
N CYS A 465 -13.79 24.97 -20.86
CA CYS A 465 -14.37 25.88 -19.87
C CYS A 465 -13.28 26.32 -18.87
N SER A 466 -13.11 27.62 -18.64
CA SER A 466 -12.13 28.15 -17.69
C SER A 466 -12.43 27.77 -16.23
N GLY A 467 -13.71 27.55 -15.90
CA GLY A 467 -14.16 27.13 -14.57
C GLY A 467 -13.87 25.65 -14.30
N CYS A 468 -14.64 24.74 -14.90
CA CYS A 468 -14.52 23.31 -14.61
C CYS A 468 -13.37 22.62 -15.36
N ASN A 469 -12.95 23.16 -16.51
CA ASN A 469 -11.97 22.57 -17.44
C ASN A 469 -12.29 21.14 -17.93
N GLN A 470 -13.54 20.69 -17.73
CA GLN A 470 -14.03 19.40 -18.19
C GLN A 470 -14.72 19.52 -19.55
N LEU A 471 -15.67 20.46 -19.68
CA LEU A 471 -16.41 20.67 -20.92
C LEU A 471 -15.54 21.37 -21.98
N LEU A 472 -15.71 20.93 -23.23
CA LEU A 472 -14.95 21.31 -24.41
C LEU A 472 -15.88 21.95 -25.45
N TYR A 473 -15.52 23.12 -25.98
CA TYR A 473 -16.34 23.86 -26.94
C TYR A 473 -15.56 24.18 -28.20
N CYS A 474 -16.20 24.13 -29.37
CA CYS A 474 -15.56 24.54 -30.62
C CYS A 474 -15.41 26.06 -30.76
N SER A 475 -16.20 26.85 -30.03
CA SER A 475 -16.18 28.31 -30.07
C SER A 475 -16.65 28.94 -28.74
N PRO A 476 -16.28 30.21 -28.46
CA PRO A 476 -16.84 30.98 -27.33
C PRO A 476 -18.36 31.08 -27.37
N GLU A 477 -18.94 31.17 -28.57
CA GLU A 477 -20.39 31.20 -28.80
C GLU A 477 -21.07 29.94 -28.22
N CYS A 478 -20.52 28.76 -28.52
CA CYS A 478 -21.02 27.50 -28.00
C CYS A 478 -20.88 27.41 -26.48
N GLN A 479 -19.78 27.93 -25.93
CA GLN A 479 -19.59 27.97 -24.48
C GLN A 479 -20.62 28.88 -23.80
N ARG A 480 -20.89 30.07 -24.35
CA ARG A 480 -21.85 31.03 -23.75
C ARG A 480 -23.26 30.46 -23.70
N ILE A 481 -23.69 29.81 -24.79
CA ILE A 481 -25.02 29.21 -24.88
C ILE A 481 -25.19 28.07 -23.89
N ASP A 482 -24.18 27.19 -23.78
CA ASP A 482 -24.21 26.11 -22.80
C ASP A 482 -24.16 26.65 -21.36
N TRP A 483 -23.40 27.73 -21.15
CA TRP A 483 -23.29 28.43 -19.87
C TRP A 483 -24.61 29.02 -19.38
N GLU A 484 -25.33 29.72 -20.23
CA GLU A 484 -26.59 30.40 -19.87
C GLU A 484 -27.74 29.44 -19.54
N ARG A 485 -27.68 28.19 -20.01
CA ARG A 485 -28.77 27.23 -19.85
C ARG A 485 -28.62 26.34 -18.63
N GLU A 486 -27.54 25.56 -18.60
CA GLU A 486 -27.40 24.45 -17.65
C GLU A 486 -26.00 24.40 -17.05
N HIS A 487 -24.96 24.74 -17.82
CA HIS A 487 -23.59 24.55 -17.36
C HIS A 487 -23.22 25.47 -16.19
N ARG A 488 -23.78 26.68 -16.08
CA ARG A 488 -23.50 27.57 -14.94
C ARG A 488 -23.76 26.87 -13.61
N ASP A 489 -24.86 26.13 -13.51
CA ASP A 489 -25.28 25.48 -12.28
C ASP A 489 -24.48 24.19 -12.00
N THR A 490 -24.00 23.53 -13.06
CA THR A 490 -23.27 22.25 -12.95
C THR A 490 -21.76 22.39 -13.02
N CYS A 491 -21.24 23.59 -13.33
CA CYS A 491 -19.81 23.86 -13.47
C CYS A 491 -19.02 23.57 -12.18
N ALA A 492 -19.57 23.95 -11.02
CA ALA A 492 -18.95 23.67 -9.73
C ALA A 492 -18.86 22.15 -9.47
N SER A 493 -19.91 21.40 -9.77
CA SER A 493 -19.95 19.93 -9.63
C SER A 493 -18.91 19.25 -10.52
N TYR A 494 -18.79 19.67 -11.79
CA TYR A 494 -17.74 19.19 -12.69
C TYR A 494 -16.33 19.53 -12.20
N ARG A 495 -16.14 20.73 -11.64
CA ARG A 495 -14.86 21.14 -11.04
C ARG A 495 -14.51 20.26 -9.84
N SER A 496 -15.44 20.03 -8.93
CA SER A 496 -15.25 19.15 -7.77
C SER A 496 -14.98 17.71 -8.19
N GLN A 497 -15.69 17.19 -9.19
CA GLN A 497 -15.41 15.86 -9.75
C GLN A 497 -13.99 15.77 -10.31
N ARG A 498 -13.53 16.81 -11.04
CA ARG A 498 -12.15 16.89 -11.53
C ARG A 498 -11.15 16.88 -10.39
N ILE A 499 -11.33 17.74 -9.39
CA ILE A 499 -10.44 17.83 -8.23
C ILE A 499 -10.40 16.48 -7.53
N ASN A 500 -11.55 15.82 -7.33
CA ASN A 500 -11.59 14.49 -6.73
C ASN A 500 -10.83 13.45 -7.56
N VAL A 501 -10.90 13.51 -8.89
CA VAL A 501 -10.12 12.63 -9.79
C VAL A 501 -8.62 12.94 -9.73
N ASP A 502 -8.23 14.21 -9.59
CA ASP A 502 -6.84 14.64 -9.46
C ASP A 502 -6.27 14.32 -8.06
N VAL A 503 -7.05 14.46 -6.99
CA VAL A 503 -6.72 14.05 -5.61
C VAL A 503 -6.54 12.54 -5.52
N LEU A 504 -7.38 11.79 -6.23
CA LEU A 504 -7.18 10.36 -6.44
C LEU A 504 -6.00 10.01 -7.33
N GLY A 505 -5.39 11.00 -8.01
CA GLY A 505 -4.12 10.91 -8.73
C GLY A 505 -4.15 9.94 -9.90
N TYR A 506 -5.30 9.90 -10.57
CA TYR A 506 -5.36 9.40 -11.93
C TYR A 506 -4.45 10.23 -12.83
N THR A 507 -3.49 9.57 -13.49
CA THR A 507 -2.68 10.30 -14.48
C THR A 507 -3.58 10.70 -15.65
N SER A 508 -3.23 11.78 -16.35
CA SER A 508 -3.96 12.17 -17.57
C SER A 508 -3.98 11.05 -18.63
N ARG A 509 -3.00 10.14 -18.58
CA ARG A 509 -2.91 8.97 -19.47
C ARG A 509 -3.91 7.89 -19.07
N ASP A 510 -4.06 7.59 -17.78
CA ASP A 510 -5.08 6.65 -17.28
C ASP A 510 -6.48 7.07 -17.69
N ARG A 511 -6.81 8.36 -17.52
CA ARG A 511 -8.14 8.86 -17.91
C ARG A 511 -8.44 8.72 -19.39
N ALA A 512 -7.45 9.00 -20.22
CA ALA A 512 -7.57 8.87 -21.66
C ALA A 512 -7.72 7.39 -22.07
N PHE A 513 -6.95 6.50 -21.44
CA PHE A 513 -7.03 5.07 -21.68
C PHE A 513 -8.37 4.47 -21.22
N ILE A 514 -8.87 4.80 -20.02
CA ILE A 514 -10.17 4.33 -19.53
C ILE A 514 -11.30 4.77 -20.48
N THR A 515 -11.27 6.02 -20.96
CA THR A 515 -12.24 6.47 -21.97
C THR A 515 -12.14 5.64 -23.26
N PHE A 516 -10.92 5.37 -23.72
CA PHE A 516 -10.67 4.56 -24.91
C PHE A 516 -11.15 3.10 -24.71
N LEU A 517 -10.93 2.56 -23.51
CA LEU A 517 -11.33 1.22 -23.11
C LEU A 517 -12.84 1.04 -23.17
N VAL A 518 -13.59 1.97 -22.56
CA VAL A 518 -15.06 1.98 -22.63
C VAL A 518 -15.54 2.10 -24.06
N HIS A 519 -14.88 2.94 -24.88
CA HIS A 519 -15.23 3.07 -26.28
C HIS A 519 -15.00 1.76 -27.07
N HIS A 520 -13.86 1.11 -26.84
CA HIS A 520 -13.52 -0.16 -27.46
C HIS A 520 -14.52 -1.26 -27.08
N ASP A 521 -14.79 -1.43 -25.78
CA ASP A 521 -15.72 -2.45 -25.28
C ASP A 521 -17.15 -2.15 -25.74
N TYR A 522 -17.54 -0.88 -25.80
CA TYR A 522 -18.81 -0.44 -26.40
C TYR A 522 -18.91 -0.83 -27.88
N GLN A 523 -17.85 -0.62 -28.67
CA GLN A 523 -17.84 -0.99 -30.09
C GLN A 523 -17.91 -2.51 -30.29
N ALA A 524 -17.24 -3.27 -29.44
CA ALA A 524 -17.28 -4.73 -29.46
C ALA A 524 -18.69 -5.28 -29.11
N ALA A 525 -19.35 -4.68 -28.13
CA ALA A 525 -20.68 -5.07 -27.67
C ALA A 525 -21.85 -4.29 -28.31
N GLN A 526 -21.58 -3.47 -29.33
CA GLN A 526 -22.53 -2.46 -29.81
C GLN A 526 -23.89 -3.04 -30.23
N LEU A 527 -23.90 -4.20 -30.90
CA LEU A 527 -25.14 -4.84 -31.35
C LEU A 527 -25.99 -5.27 -30.15
N ARG A 528 -25.38 -5.98 -29.18
CA ARG A 528 -26.07 -6.42 -27.96
C ARG A 528 -26.62 -5.24 -27.18
N ILE A 529 -25.79 -4.23 -26.93
CA ILE A 529 -26.19 -3.00 -26.23
C ILE A 529 -27.35 -2.32 -26.97
N SER A 530 -27.34 -2.29 -28.31
CA SER A 530 -28.41 -1.67 -29.08
C SER A 530 -29.75 -2.42 -28.92
N VAL A 531 -29.72 -3.76 -28.82
CA VAL A 531 -30.93 -4.55 -28.52
C VAL A 531 -31.46 -4.23 -27.13
N GLU A 532 -30.60 -4.23 -26.11
CA GLU A 532 -31.01 -3.89 -24.73
C GLU A 532 -31.53 -2.45 -24.62
N ILE A 533 -31.00 -1.52 -25.42
CA ILE A 533 -31.53 -0.15 -25.52
C ILE A 533 -32.96 -0.16 -26.06
N VAL A 534 -33.28 -0.98 -27.06
CA VAL A 534 -34.66 -1.07 -27.56
C VAL A 534 -35.58 -1.54 -26.44
N ASP A 535 -35.19 -2.56 -25.68
CA ASP A 535 -35.99 -3.05 -24.56
C ASP A 535 -36.23 -1.93 -23.52
N CYS A 536 -35.20 -1.13 -23.24
CA CYS A 536 -35.32 0.05 -22.39
C CYS A 536 -36.28 1.11 -22.95
N LEU A 537 -36.21 1.39 -24.25
CA LEU A 537 -37.07 2.36 -24.94
C LEU A 537 -38.52 1.87 -25.04
N VAL A 538 -38.75 0.56 -25.18
CA VAL A 538 -40.09 -0.03 -25.13
C VAL A 538 -40.68 0.14 -23.73
N ALA A 539 -39.89 -0.11 -22.69
CA ALA A 539 -40.33 0.07 -21.31
C ALA A 539 -40.57 1.54 -20.93
N LYS A 540 -39.77 2.46 -21.49
CA LYS A 540 -39.85 3.90 -21.20
C LYS A 540 -39.46 4.72 -22.44
N PRO A 541 -40.41 5.03 -23.35
CA PRO A 541 -40.13 5.69 -24.63
C PRO A 541 -39.45 7.05 -24.50
N ASP A 542 -39.84 7.83 -23.48
CA ASP A 542 -39.26 9.16 -23.19
C ASP A 542 -38.07 9.08 -22.22
N GLY A 543 -37.68 7.87 -21.82
CA GLY A 543 -36.59 7.62 -20.89
C GLY A 543 -35.23 7.65 -21.56
N GLY A 544 -34.25 8.27 -20.91
CA GLY A 544 -32.85 8.02 -21.25
C GLY A 544 -32.47 6.56 -20.93
N TYR A 545 -31.33 6.12 -21.46
CA TYR A 545 -30.68 4.86 -21.09
C TYR A 545 -29.20 5.09 -20.78
N CYS A 546 -28.63 4.19 -19.98
CA CYS A 546 -27.21 4.17 -19.64
C CYS A 546 -26.66 2.75 -19.78
N THR A 547 -25.45 2.63 -20.31
CA THR A 547 -24.72 1.36 -20.32
C THR A 547 -23.65 1.39 -19.24
N TYR A 548 -23.66 0.38 -18.38
CA TYR A 548 -22.64 0.21 -17.35
C TYR A 548 -21.50 -0.65 -17.86
N PHE A 549 -20.29 -0.31 -17.46
CA PHE A 549 -19.06 -1.06 -17.72
C PHE A 549 -18.49 -1.43 -16.37
N ASN A 550 -18.72 -2.66 -15.93
CA ASN A 550 -18.22 -3.13 -14.65
C ASN A 550 -16.78 -3.63 -14.81
N TYR A 551 -15.81 -2.80 -14.43
CA TYR A 551 -14.39 -3.16 -14.43
C TYR A 551 -13.87 -3.48 -13.02
N THR A 552 -14.75 -3.74 -12.07
CA THR A 552 -14.37 -4.12 -10.69
C THR A 552 -13.96 -5.59 -10.57
N GLN A 553 -14.04 -6.34 -11.67
CA GLN A 553 -13.73 -7.77 -11.82
C GLN A 553 -12.87 -8.01 -13.07
N CYS A 554 -12.24 -9.19 -13.18
CA CYS A 554 -11.45 -9.58 -14.37
C CYS A 554 -12.30 -9.65 -15.65
N ALA A 555 -13.50 -10.23 -15.56
CA ALA A 555 -14.44 -10.31 -16.66
C ALA A 555 -15.32 -9.06 -16.66
N VAL A 556 -15.42 -8.40 -17.82
CA VAL A 556 -16.22 -7.19 -17.94
C VAL A 556 -17.69 -7.55 -18.12
N GLU A 557 -18.52 -7.16 -17.18
CA GLU A 557 -19.96 -7.19 -17.33
C GLU A 557 -20.44 -5.88 -17.94
N LEU A 558 -21.32 -5.95 -18.96
CA LEU A 558 -21.90 -4.76 -19.60
C LEU A 558 -23.44 -4.81 -19.57
N PRO A 559 -24.07 -4.58 -18.42
CA PRO A 559 -25.53 -4.45 -18.36
C PRO A 559 -25.96 -3.07 -18.88
N THR A 560 -27.06 -3.03 -19.65
CA THR A 560 -27.77 -1.79 -19.99
C THR A 560 -29.04 -1.69 -19.16
N THR A 561 -29.31 -0.51 -18.58
CA THR A 561 -30.57 -0.29 -17.87
C THR A 561 -31.25 1.02 -18.31
N PRO A 562 -32.59 1.10 -18.15
CA PRO A 562 -33.30 2.36 -18.28
C PRO A 562 -32.78 3.38 -17.25
N LEU A 563 -32.67 4.65 -17.63
CA LEU A 563 -32.38 5.71 -16.68
C LEU A 563 -33.62 6.02 -15.85
N SER A 564 -33.49 5.75 -14.55
CA SER A 564 -34.51 6.07 -13.55
C SER A 564 -34.00 7.25 -12.71
N PRO A 565 -34.78 8.34 -12.54
CA PRO A 565 -34.47 9.33 -11.53
C PRO A 565 -34.50 8.65 -10.16
N GLY A 566 -33.39 8.68 -9.42
CA GLY A 566 -33.26 7.95 -8.16
C GLY A 566 -32.47 6.64 -8.23
N ILE A 567 -31.51 6.49 -9.15
CA ILE A 567 -30.37 5.58 -8.91
C ILE A 567 -29.58 6.20 -7.74
N GLY A 568 -30.13 6.07 -6.52
CA GLY A 568 -29.70 6.65 -5.25
C GLY A 568 -28.44 5.97 -4.72
N ASP A 569 -27.49 5.77 -5.61
CA ASP A 569 -26.25 5.12 -5.33
C ASP A 569 -25.24 6.19 -4.96
N ASN A 570 -24.82 6.17 -3.69
CA ASN A 570 -23.83 7.08 -3.11
C ASN A 570 -22.49 7.11 -3.88
N ARG A 571 -22.30 6.23 -4.86
CA ARG A 571 -21.17 6.21 -5.79
C ARG A 571 -21.17 7.33 -6.83
N PHE A 572 -22.28 8.08 -7.02
CA PHE A 572 -22.37 9.17 -7.99
C PHE A 572 -22.41 10.55 -7.34
N ASN A 573 -21.86 11.55 -8.05
CA ASN A 573 -22.33 12.92 -7.87
C ASN A 573 -23.62 13.07 -8.67
N GLU A 574 -24.76 13.01 -7.99
CA GLU A 574 -26.09 13.01 -8.59
C GLU A 574 -26.31 14.16 -9.57
N LEU A 575 -25.81 15.37 -9.26
CA LEU A 575 -25.89 16.53 -10.15
C LEU A 575 -25.15 16.31 -11.47
N THR A 576 -24.00 15.63 -11.42
CA THR A 576 -23.18 15.41 -12.64
C THR A 576 -23.75 14.30 -13.51
N LEU A 577 -24.34 13.27 -12.89
CA LEU A 577 -25.06 12.22 -13.62
C LEU A 577 -26.33 12.79 -14.25
N SER A 578 -27.13 13.53 -13.48
CA SER A 578 -28.35 14.17 -13.97
C SER A 578 -28.08 15.07 -15.17
N ASP A 579 -27.07 15.96 -15.08
CA ASP A 579 -26.66 16.82 -16.19
C ASP A 579 -26.21 16.02 -17.42
N ALA A 580 -25.38 14.98 -17.24
CA ALA A 580 -24.95 14.13 -18.35
C ALA A 580 -26.13 13.41 -19.03
N VAL A 581 -27.11 12.95 -18.25
CA VAL A 581 -28.33 12.30 -18.73
C VAL A 581 -29.21 13.27 -19.49
N GLN A 582 -29.45 14.46 -18.95
CA GLN A 582 -30.21 15.53 -19.59
C GLN A 582 -29.55 15.97 -20.91
N ARG A 583 -28.23 16.11 -20.92
CA ARG A 583 -27.48 16.40 -22.15
C ARG A 583 -27.65 15.29 -23.19
N ALA A 584 -27.64 14.03 -22.76
CA ALA A 584 -27.82 12.89 -23.67
C ALA A 584 -29.24 12.83 -24.26
N SER A 585 -30.29 13.07 -23.47
CA SER A 585 -31.67 13.08 -23.96
C SER A 585 -31.91 14.19 -24.99
N HIS A 586 -31.38 15.39 -24.75
CA HIS A 586 -31.47 16.52 -25.68
C HIS A 586 -30.59 16.37 -26.94
N SER A 587 -29.62 15.45 -26.91
CA SER A 587 -28.67 15.26 -28.01
C SER A 587 -29.28 14.64 -29.28
N ALA A 588 -30.50 14.09 -29.21
CA ALA A 588 -31.09 13.23 -30.25
C ALA A 588 -30.15 12.07 -30.65
N GLY A 589 -29.65 11.35 -29.63
CA GLY A 589 -28.79 10.17 -29.81
C GLY A 589 -27.34 10.44 -30.19
N ARG A 590 -26.92 11.70 -30.31
CA ARG A 590 -25.54 12.08 -30.60
C ARG A 590 -24.61 11.92 -29.40
N MET A 591 -25.17 11.85 -28.20
CA MET A 591 -24.48 11.58 -26.96
C MET A 591 -25.19 10.44 -26.23
N VAL A 592 -24.41 9.49 -25.75
CA VAL A 592 -24.88 8.42 -24.87
C VAL A 592 -24.05 8.45 -23.60
N VAL A 593 -24.73 8.32 -22.46
CA VAL A 593 -24.06 8.24 -21.16
C VAL A 593 -23.63 6.79 -20.94
N HIS A 594 -22.35 6.63 -20.62
CA HIS A 594 -21.81 5.38 -20.13
C HIS A 594 -21.27 5.60 -18.73
N VAL A 595 -21.32 4.56 -17.90
CA VAL A 595 -20.77 4.59 -16.55
C VAL A 595 -19.79 3.44 -16.41
N ALA A 596 -18.53 3.74 -16.13
CA ALA A 596 -17.54 2.74 -15.79
C ALA A 596 -17.44 2.61 -14.28
N PHE A 597 -17.62 1.40 -13.74
CA PHE A 597 -17.31 1.10 -12.34
C PHE A 597 -15.87 0.61 -12.25
N LEU A 598 -15.05 1.31 -11.46
CA LEU A 598 -13.64 1.01 -11.26
C LEU A 598 -13.42 0.62 -9.80
N ARG A 599 -12.53 -0.35 -9.57
CA ARG A 599 -12.09 -0.71 -8.22
C ARG A 599 -11.06 0.30 -7.71
N GLU A 600 -11.39 0.98 -6.62
CA GLU A 600 -10.52 1.89 -5.88
C GLU A 600 -10.34 1.41 -4.44
N GLY A 601 -9.38 0.50 -4.26
CA GLY A 601 -9.23 -0.19 -3.01
C GLY A 601 -10.44 -1.09 -2.74
N ARG A 602 -11.11 -0.93 -1.59
CA ARG A 602 -12.36 -1.65 -1.26
C ARG A 602 -13.63 -1.00 -1.81
N ARG A 603 -13.53 0.21 -2.34
CA ARG A 603 -14.70 0.95 -2.84
C ARG A 603 -14.75 0.84 -4.36
N ASP A 604 -15.95 0.70 -4.87
CA ASP A 604 -16.20 0.83 -6.30
C ASP A 604 -16.56 2.27 -6.59
N ARG A 605 -15.92 2.86 -7.59
CA ARG A 605 -16.22 4.23 -8.03
C ARG A 605 -16.85 4.21 -9.40
N ALA A 606 -17.93 4.96 -9.54
CA ALA A 606 -18.56 5.19 -10.82
C ALA A 606 -17.92 6.38 -11.54
N TRP A 607 -17.63 6.21 -12.83
CA TRP A 607 -17.13 7.24 -13.70
C TRP A 607 -18.04 7.42 -14.91
N ILE A 608 -18.66 8.60 -14.98
CA ILE A 608 -19.50 9.01 -16.09
C ILE A 608 -18.61 9.36 -17.29
N ILE A 609 -18.79 8.62 -18.38
CA ILE A 609 -18.05 8.78 -19.63
C ILE A 609 -19.06 9.05 -20.74
N PRO A 610 -19.31 10.33 -21.07
CA PRO A 610 -20.16 10.66 -22.20
C PRO A 610 -19.43 10.30 -23.50
N LEU A 611 -19.97 9.33 -24.25
CA LEU A 611 -19.47 9.01 -25.58
C LEU A 611 -20.38 9.65 -26.62
N ARG A 612 -19.77 10.36 -27.57
CA ARG A 612 -20.50 10.94 -28.68
C ARG A 612 -20.50 10.00 -29.87
N LYS A 613 -21.69 9.76 -30.42
CA LYS A 613 -21.91 8.98 -31.63
C LYS A 613 -21.99 9.95 -32.81
N ALA A 614 -21.28 9.60 -33.88
CA ALA A 614 -21.23 10.42 -35.09
C ALA A 614 -22.60 10.58 -35.80
N THR A 615 -23.60 9.73 -35.53
CA THR A 615 -24.88 9.78 -36.24
C THR A 615 -26.07 9.55 -35.30
N GLY A 616 -26.97 10.53 -35.21
CA GLY A 616 -28.26 10.39 -34.53
C GLY A 616 -29.19 9.35 -35.19
N GLU A 617 -28.90 8.99 -36.44
CA GLU A 617 -29.62 7.98 -37.23
C GLU A 617 -29.79 6.64 -36.52
N VAL A 618 -28.74 6.16 -35.83
CA VAL A 618 -28.82 4.89 -35.09
C VAL A 618 -29.87 5.00 -33.98
N HIS A 619 -29.89 6.11 -33.25
CA HIS A 619 -30.86 6.31 -32.17
C HIS A 619 -32.28 6.49 -32.73
N THR A 620 -32.45 7.23 -33.83
CA THR A 620 -33.73 7.34 -34.53
C THR A 620 -34.24 5.98 -34.99
N ALA A 621 -33.37 5.12 -35.52
CA ALA A 621 -33.71 3.76 -35.91
C ALA A 621 -34.16 2.93 -34.71
N LEU A 622 -33.38 2.93 -33.61
CA LEU A 622 -33.75 2.22 -32.38
C LEU A 622 -35.08 2.70 -31.79
N THR A 623 -35.35 4.01 -31.81
CA THR A 623 -36.61 4.60 -31.34
C THR A 623 -37.79 4.19 -32.22
N ARG A 624 -37.62 4.19 -33.55
CA ARG A 624 -38.63 3.69 -34.49
C ARG A 624 -38.93 2.21 -34.27
N ILE A 625 -37.89 1.42 -34.04
CA ILE A 625 -38.03 -0.02 -33.77
C ILE A 625 -38.81 -0.22 -32.47
N ALA A 626 -38.45 0.48 -31.39
CA ALA A 626 -39.14 0.43 -30.11
C ALA A 626 -40.63 0.80 -30.22
N ALA A 627 -40.96 1.81 -31.04
CA ALA A 627 -42.34 2.21 -31.28
C ALA A 627 -43.14 1.22 -32.15
N GLY A 628 -42.47 0.39 -32.95
CA GLY A 628 -43.08 -0.38 -34.04
C GLY A 628 -43.60 -1.77 -33.72
N SER A 629 -43.54 -2.25 -32.47
CA SER A 629 -43.85 -3.67 -32.11
C SER A 629 -43.13 -4.69 -32.99
N ILE A 630 -41.90 -4.37 -33.43
CA ILE A 630 -41.12 -5.19 -34.35
C ILE A 630 -40.43 -6.31 -33.56
N SER A 631 -40.45 -7.55 -34.08
CA SER A 631 -39.85 -8.69 -33.40
C SER A 631 -38.32 -8.56 -33.25
N THR A 632 -37.75 -9.06 -32.15
CA THR A 632 -36.31 -9.00 -31.82
C THR A 632 -35.39 -9.50 -32.94
N ALA A 633 -35.82 -10.50 -33.71
CA ALA A 633 -35.06 -11.03 -34.84
C ALA A 633 -34.90 -10.02 -36.00
N HIS A 634 -35.92 -9.17 -36.21
CA HIS A 634 -35.86 -8.11 -37.22
C HIS A 634 -34.94 -6.97 -36.74
N ILE A 635 -34.95 -6.67 -35.44
CA ILE A 635 -34.04 -5.68 -34.81
C ILE A 635 -32.57 -6.08 -35.05
N GLN A 636 -32.22 -7.33 -34.75
CA GLN A 636 -30.84 -7.82 -34.95
C GLN A 636 -30.38 -7.68 -36.41
N ARG A 637 -31.29 -7.89 -37.37
CA ARG A 637 -31.01 -7.75 -38.80
C ARG A 637 -30.79 -6.29 -39.20
N GLU A 638 -31.74 -5.42 -38.90
CA GLU A 638 -31.69 -3.97 -39.21
C GLU A 638 -30.47 -3.30 -38.56
N VAL A 639 -30.30 -3.48 -37.24
CA VAL A 639 -29.16 -2.91 -36.51
C VAL A 639 -27.85 -3.51 -37.03
N GLY A 640 -27.81 -4.81 -37.31
CA GLY A 640 -26.64 -5.47 -37.91
C GLY A 640 -26.25 -4.86 -39.27
N HIS A 641 -27.22 -4.52 -40.13
CA HIS A 641 -26.94 -3.84 -41.41
C HIS A 641 -26.39 -2.43 -41.21
N LEU A 642 -27.00 -1.62 -40.34
CA LEU A 642 -26.54 -0.26 -40.05
C LEU A 642 -25.12 -0.25 -39.46
N LEU A 643 -24.83 -1.18 -38.54
CA LEU A 643 -23.49 -1.28 -37.93
C LEU A 643 -22.42 -1.73 -38.92
N ARG A 644 -22.74 -2.67 -39.82
CA ARG A 644 -21.82 -3.11 -40.89
C ARG A 644 -21.51 -2.01 -41.89
N ALA A 645 -22.53 -1.27 -42.34
CA ALA A 645 -22.35 -0.12 -43.22
C ALA A 645 -21.40 0.92 -42.58
N LYS A 646 -21.53 1.14 -41.26
CA LYS A 646 -20.66 2.06 -40.52
C LYS A 646 -19.24 1.55 -40.33
N ARG A 647 -19.04 0.27 -40.01
CA ARG A 647 -17.68 -0.31 -39.88
C ARG A 647 -16.90 -0.16 -41.17
N GLY A 648 -17.53 -0.40 -42.32
CA GLY A 648 -16.90 -0.15 -43.63
C GLY A 648 -16.40 1.29 -43.77
N ILE A 649 -17.19 2.28 -43.34
CA ILE A 649 -16.79 3.70 -43.42
C ILE A 649 -15.64 4.03 -42.45
N VAL A 650 -15.67 3.49 -41.22
CA VAL A 650 -14.62 3.73 -40.20
C VAL A 650 -13.30 3.05 -40.59
N GLU A 651 -13.35 1.81 -41.07
CA GLU A 651 -12.19 1.06 -41.55
C GLU A 651 -11.56 1.77 -42.76
N ILE A 652 -12.37 2.25 -43.71
CA ILE A 652 -11.88 3.08 -44.83
C ILE A 652 -11.18 4.35 -44.31
N HIS A 653 -11.77 5.05 -43.34
CA HIS A 653 -11.16 6.26 -42.77
C HIS A 653 -9.86 5.98 -42.02
N GLN A 654 -9.78 4.88 -41.26
CA GLN A 654 -8.57 4.47 -40.54
C GLN A 654 -7.47 4.03 -41.50
N VAL A 655 -7.80 3.22 -42.52
CA VAL A 655 -6.86 2.80 -43.57
C VAL A 655 -6.33 4.00 -44.35
N LEU A 656 -7.20 4.95 -44.72
CA LEU A 656 -6.77 6.18 -45.39
C LEU A 656 -5.88 7.06 -44.50
N SER A 657 -6.17 7.15 -43.20
CA SER A 657 -5.36 7.92 -42.24
C SER A 657 -3.98 7.30 -42.01
N ILE A 658 -3.89 5.97 -41.97
CA ILE A 658 -2.62 5.23 -41.84
C ILE A 658 -1.79 5.37 -43.12
N SER A 659 -2.40 5.20 -44.31
CA SER A 659 -1.74 5.36 -45.61
C SER A 659 -1.23 6.78 -45.87
N LEU A 660 -1.96 7.81 -45.41
CA LEU A 660 -1.50 9.21 -45.49
C LEU A 660 -0.29 9.48 -44.58
N LEU A 661 -0.23 8.84 -43.40
CA LEU A 661 0.88 9.01 -42.45
C LEU A 661 2.13 8.22 -42.84
N THR A 662 1.99 7.05 -43.46
CA THR A 662 3.13 6.28 -44.01
C THR A 662 3.66 6.90 -45.30
N GLY A 663 2.81 7.46 -46.16
CA GLY A 663 3.21 8.20 -47.37
C GLY A 663 3.99 9.49 -47.08
N LEU A 664 3.72 10.18 -45.97
CA LEU A 664 4.45 11.39 -45.56
C LEU A 664 5.84 11.12 -44.95
N ARG A 665 6.19 9.85 -44.64
CA ARG A 665 7.50 9.50 -44.06
C ARG A 665 8.53 9.03 -45.10
N SER A 666 8.18 8.85 -46.38
CA SER A 666 9.12 8.34 -47.40
C SER A 666 9.84 9.41 -48.23
N SER A 667 9.80 10.70 -47.87
CA SER A 667 10.38 11.77 -48.71
C SER A 667 11.54 12.59 -48.08
N LYS A 668 12.17 12.10 -47.00
CA LYS A 668 13.37 12.76 -46.44
C LYS A 668 14.44 11.75 -46.06
N ASP A 669 15.14 11.25 -47.07
CA ASP A 669 16.49 10.73 -46.89
C ASP A 669 17.47 11.79 -47.41
N PRO A 670 18.30 12.42 -46.56
CA PRO A 670 19.39 13.25 -47.04
C PRO A 670 20.53 12.32 -47.50
N SER A 671 20.83 12.38 -48.80
CA SER A 671 22.00 11.72 -49.42
C SER A 671 23.28 11.91 -48.60
N PRO A 672 24.12 10.88 -48.44
CA PRO A 672 25.40 11.02 -47.74
C PRO A 672 26.37 11.82 -48.61
N LYS A 673 26.77 13.02 -48.15
CA LYS A 673 27.88 13.76 -48.76
C LYS A 673 29.17 12.97 -48.57
N GLY A 674 29.80 12.62 -49.68
CA GLY A 674 31.10 11.96 -49.74
C GLY A 674 32.19 12.79 -49.07
N LYS A 675 33.07 12.08 -48.35
CA LYS A 675 34.34 12.62 -47.88
C LYS A 675 35.33 12.60 -49.05
N GLY A 676 35.71 13.79 -49.51
CA GLY A 676 36.90 14.01 -50.32
C GLY A 676 38.16 14.03 -49.44
N THR A 677 39.23 13.54 -50.04
CA THR A 677 40.62 13.37 -49.58
C THR A 677 41.45 14.66 -49.54
N VAL A 678 42.44 14.70 -48.63
CA VAL A 678 43.72 15.48 -48.64
C VAL A 678 43.54 17.01 -48.42
N SER A 679 44.27 17.73 -47.57
CA SER A 679 45.61 17.61 -46.93
C SER A 679 45.59 18.05 -45.48
#